data_AF-A0A6P7U7S7-F1
#
_entry.id   AF-A0A6P7U7S7-F1
#
_cell.length_a   1.000
_cell.length_b   1.000
_cell.length_c   1.000
_cell.angle_alpha   90.00
_cell.angle_beta   90.00
_cell.angle_gamma   90.00
#
_symmetry.space_group_name_H-M   'P 1'
#
loop_
_entity.id
_entity.type
_entity.pdbx_description
1 polymer ?
#
loop_
_entity_poly.entity_id
_entity_poly.type
_entity_poly.pdbx_seq_one_letter_code
_entity_poly.pdbx_strand_id
1 'polypeptide(L)'
;MPEEKLASNSSKRHRKPEEILVSNSSAKPVIFREGEPVNEFEQQSSEDVPDIFEYKDDGYIELVLKLLARICDGQNTGIQNYLREQPDNLKSFNIVGETAQFLNVVYTNISDKTIDLVIQLFSTLNEFCSGNQENRVVIYDKKAIDYINFILRSGEFDNCPQEKALELRITIARLIISLIEENGPGASQVAKEVKDTVDKMAIYRGMTMCYEMGSCGQENMGGTMLGGVLKGKKNSKIKDMMMEAGFLSYFIIARMNDIDPYLNEELTLTPEQQKALSYYKKNSQSIEIVKDDVLQKINFRVRNKNVLREEVKEKLKWNVDRSSPSNKIRDLMGWTKDIMNDIMYQRKILCNPIAIFFTHGWLLWNHGATILSLAINILMLITWNSRASMEDYLKVNNSNIAERDRVYNEIQIPTPVIREIQKSDYEIIMLTLAIIHNVFSLFVLISYLLSNHPRLPSWSEITKPLRRVYGKVDEEENERLQNKDTVSKLDVKFFSFRTFYYMAFLGMSIAGTFYGYFFAFHLLNVVNNNQLLSGVIKAVTQNGYSLLWVAILGIIVIYIYSLIGFALMRQSFKPDEYLYCDTLWHCTITVIRYGLIGDMFEVLKQSDGSFGHFWQIALYHVSFFIFITTIGLNIIFGIIVDTFSELRDLKWRAESDMKDTCFICCRNSHDFEHHGKGFDHHVKNEHNMWAYIFFLIHLESQKSSDYTALELFVHKLKEKENFDFIPLNRALCLSTSDLDSTESKIDELLHHVTAISHKQQEHESEKKRQVEKKRQRKWQDKHRRIVGMIVDNEEESEPLLPSRALSVDRHISGSGRLNTTSSRVASKEASSDTDSSADGGDFSSNENDNGDNGAGGGGGGGGWRWWWRI
;
A
#
# COMPACT_ATOMS: atom_id res chain seq x y z
N MET A 1 -67.39 -17.16 45.26
CA MET A 1 -67.17 -18.02 46.43
C MET A 1 -65.70 -17.87 46.84
N PRO A 2 -65.37 -17.91 48.15
CA PRO A 2 -64.82 -16.70 48.77
C PRO A 2 -63.57 -16.91 49.67
N GLU A 3 -63.21 -15.83 50.40
CA GLU A 3 -62.47 -15.82 51.68
C GLU A 3 -60.96 -16.18 51.68
N GLU A 4 -60.06 -15.60 52.49
CA GLU A 4 -60.01 -14.42 53.41
C GLU A 4 -58.72 -13.60 53.05
N LYS A 5 -58.51 -12.27 53.22
CA LYS A 5 -58.88 -11.23 54.23
C LYS A 5 -58.09 -11.30 55.57
N LEU A 6 -57.33 -10.22 55.86
CA LEU A 6 -57.01 -9.56 57.14
C LEU A 6 -55.60 -8.92 57.00
N ALA A 7 -55.47 -7.62 56.71
CA ALA A 7 -55.63 -6.45 57.60
C ALA A 7 -54.36 -6.16 58.43
N SER A 8 -53.85 -4.94 58.59
CA SER A 8 -54.10 -3.61 57.96
C SER A 8 -52.85 -2.72 58.22
N ASN A 9 -52.69 -1.40 58.00
CA ASN A 9 -53.50 -0.22 57.60
C ASN A 9 -52.48 0.89 57.16
N SER A 10 -52.76 2.15 56.79
CA SER A 10 -53.98 2.95 56.52
C SER A 10 -53.65 4.16 55.62
N SER A 11 -54.57 4.59 54.73
CA SER A 11 -54.90 6.00 54.37
C SER A 11 -53.77 7.00 53.95
N LYS A 12 -53.83 7.78 52.85
CA LYS A 12 -54.85 8.04 51.79
C LYS A 12 -54.25 8.88 50.64
N ARG A 13 -54.76 8.65 49.40
CA ARG A 13 -54.96 9.60 48.26
C ARG A 13 -53.76 10.29 47.58
N HIS A 14 -53.82 10.29 46.24
CA HIS A 14 -53.05 11.15 45.32
C HIS A 14 -53.17 12.66 45.60
N ARG A 15 -52.10 13.40 45.24
CA ARG A 15 -52.17 14.76 44.68
C ARG A 15 -51.25 14.88 43.44
N LYS A 16 -51.35 16.03 42.77
CA LYS A 16 -50.59 16.42 41.57
C LYS A 16 -49.10 16.65 41.89
N PRO A 17 -48.20 16.72 40.88
CA PRO A 17 -46.89 17.35 41.09
C PRO A 17 -47.06 18.79 41.56
N GLU A 18 -46.26 19.19 42.54
CA GLU A 18 -46.13 20.58 43.03
C GLU A 18 -44.72 21.09 42.71
N GLU A 19 -44.58 22.41 42.68
CA GLU A 19 -43.42 23.13 42.13
C GLU A 19 -42.18 23.03 43.04
N ILE A 20 -40.98 23.02 42.43
CA ILE A 20 -39.72 23.32 43.14
C ILE A 20 -39.31 24.74 42.80
N LEU A 21 -39.05 25.55 43.83
CA LEU A 21 -38.88 26.99 43.70
C LEU A 21 -37.62 27.37 42.91
N VAL A 22 -37.79 28.22 41.90
CA VAL A 22 -36.71 29.06 41.38
C VAL A 22 -36.69 30.36 42.18
N SER A 23 -35.58 30.63 42.87
CA SER A 23 -35.39 31.87 43.62
C SER A 23 -35.06 33.05 42.69
N ASN A 24 -35.80 34.15 42.83
CA ASN A 24 -35.63 35.35 42.00
C ASN A 24 -34.22 35.96 42.08
N SER A 25 -33.66 36.31 40.93
CA SER A 25 -32.84 37.52 40.77
C SER A 25 -33.39 38.33 39.59
N SER A 26 -33.59 39.64 39.79
CA SER A 26 -34.40 40.46 38.88
C SER A 26 -33.56 41.28 37.91
N ALA A 27 -33.71 41.04 36.61
CA ALA A 27 -33.34 41.98 35.56
C ALA A 27 -34.61 42.40 34.79
N LYS A 28 -34.89 43.71 34.73
CA LYS A 28 -35.96 44.25 33.88
C LYS A 28 -35.40 44.55 32.48
N PRO A 29 -36.09 44.18 31.39
CA PRO A 29 -35.70 44.64 30.06
C PRO A 29 -36.00 46.15 29.91
N VAL A 30 -35.06 46.88 29.31
CA VAL A 30 -35.28 48.26 28.86
C VAL A 30 -35.79 48.21 27.42
N ILE A 31 -36.94 48.83 27.17
CA ILE A 31 -37.56 48.92 25.84
C ILE A 31 -37.05 50.19 25.16
N PHE A 32 -36.36 50.04 24.03
CA PHE A 32 -36.04 51.17 23.16
C PHE A 32 -37.28 51.64 22.38
N ARG A 33 -37.36 52.96 22.15
CA ARG A 33 -38.29 53.59 21.20
C ARG A 33 -37.47 54.42 20.21
N GLU A 34 -37.90 54.41 18.96
CA GLU A 34 -37.29 55.17 17.87
C GLU A 34 -37.87 56.60 17.82
N GLY A 35 -37.09 57.57 17.34
CA GLY A 35 -37.61 58.89 16.97
C GLY A 35 -36.64 60.08 17.03
N GLU A 36 -36.23 60.56 15.85
CA GLU A 36 -35.85 61.96 15.54
C GLU A 36 -34.53 62.57 16.09
N PRO A 37 -33.95 63.64 15.45
CA PRO A 37 -32.56 63.50 14.97
C PRO A 37 -31.58 64.69 15.16
N VAL A 38 -30.28 64.39 14.95
CA VAL A 38 -29.22 65.22 14.32
C VAL A 38 -28.96 66.65 14.85
N ASN A 39 -27.81 66.88 15.49
CA ASN A 39 -26.68 67.61 14.86
C ASN A 39 -25.35 67.55 15.64
N GLU A 40 -24.27 67.96 14.97
CA GLU A 40 -22.88 68.01 15.48
C GLU A 40 -22.58 69.33 16.23
N PHE A 41 -21.79 69.30 17.32
CA PHE A 41 -20.39 69.82 17.33
C PHE A 41 -19.69 69.71 18.71
N GLU A 42 -18.45 69.22 18.64
CA GLU A 42 -17.28 69.29 19.53
C GLU A 42 -17.34 69.63 21.05
N GLN A 43 -16.69 68.74 21.82
CA GLN A 43 -15.72 69.00 22.90
C GLN A 43 -16.12 69.91 24.10
N GLN A 44 -16.48 69.28 25.23
CA GLN A 44 -15.77 69.58 26.49
C GLN A 44 -15.74 68.38 27.45
N SER A 45 -14.58 68.25 28.11
CA SER A 45 -14.16 67.23 29.08
C SER A 45 -15.23 66.61 30.00
N SER A 46 -15.29 65.27 30.02
CA SER A 46 -15.79 64.47 31.14
C SER A 46 -14.62 63.83 31.89
N GLU A 47 -14.62 63.92 33.22
CA GLU A 47 -13.56 63.41 34.11
C GLU A 47 -13.56 61.87 34.23
N ASP A 48 -12.52 61.33 34.89
CA ASP A 48 -12.22 59.90 34.98
C ASP A 48 -13.40 59.01 35.41
N VAL A 49 -13.85 58.14 34.49
CA VAL A 49 -14.44 56.86 34.84
C VAL A 49 -13.36 55.80 34.59
N PRO A 50 -12.79 55.16 35.64
CA PRO A 50 -11.80 54.11 35.44
C PRO A 50 -12.41 52.91 34.71
N ASP A 51 -11.71 52.35 33.72
CA ASP A 51 -12.11 51.12 33.04
C ASP A 51 -12.15 49.95 34.02
N ILE A 52 -13.36 49.61 34.45
CA ILE A 52 -13.61 48.42 35.28
C ILE A 52 -13.38 47.20 34.38
N PHE A 53 -12.40 46.36 34.77
CA PHE A 53 -11.87 45.18 34.05
C PHE A 53 -10.70 45.41 33.08
N GLU A 54 -9.68 46.20 33.45
CA GLU A 54 -8.31 45.88 33.02
C GLU A 54 -7.85 44.55 33.68
N TYR A 55 -8.11 43.43 33.01
CA TYR A 55 -7.75 42.08 33.48
C TYR A 55 -6.23 41.87 33.41
N LYS A 56 -5.55 42.17 34.51
CA LYS A 56 -4.10 42.01 34.65
C LYS A 56 -3.76 40.60 35.16
N ASP A 57 -3.38 39.70 34.25
CA ASP A 57 -2.73 38.43 34.64
C ASP A 57 -1.27 38.74 35.03
N ASP A 58 -0.90 38.45 36.28
CA ASP A 58 0.50 38.49 36.75
C ASP A 58 1.31 37.23 36.28
N GLY A 59 0.77 36.46 35.33
CA GLY A 59 1.38 35.29 34.68
C GLY A 59 0.98 33.94 35.29
N TYR A 60 0.19 33.96 36.37
CA TYR A 60 -0.22 32.74 37.08
C TYR A 60 -1.34 31.99 36.37
N ILE A 61 -2.28 32.69 35.71
CA ILE A 61 -3.39 32.04 35.01
C ILE A 61 -2.86 31.34 33.75
N GLU A 62 -2.04 32.05 32.98
CA GLU A 62 -1.33 31.48 31.82
C GLU A 62 -0.49 30.24 32.20
N LEU A 63 0.21 30.26 33.34
CA LEU A 63 1.00 29.11 33.83
C LEU A 63 0.14 27.90 34.23
N VAL A 64 -1.01 28.13 34.89
CA VAL A 64 -1.95 27.04 35.25
C VAL A 64 -2.56 26.41 34.00
N LEU A 65 -2.94 27.22 33.01
CA LEU A 65 -3.43 26.73 31.72
C LEU A 65 -2.35 25.93 30.96
N LYS A 66 -1.09 26.41 30.95
CA LYS A 66 0.07 25.66 30.41
C LYS A 66 0.25 24.29 31.06
N LEU A 67 0.10 24.21 32.39
CA LEU A 67 0.20 22.95 33.12
C LEU A 67 -0.95 22.00 32.77
N LEU A 68 -2.19 22.48 32.76
CA LEU A 68 -3.38 21.68 32.41
C LEU A 68 -3.29 21.12 30.97
N ALA A 69 -2.85 21.94 30.01
CA ALA A 69 -2.61 21.50 28.64
C ALA A 69 -1.55 20.38 28.58
N ARG A 70 -0.40 20.56 29.24
CA ARG A 70 0.71 19.59 29.25
C ARG A 70 0.43 18.29 30.00
N ILE A 71 -0.61 18.23 30.83
CA ILE A 71 -1.09 17.01 31.46
C ILE A 71 -2.01 16.20 30.53
N CYS A 72 -2.69 16.86 29.57
CA CYS A 72 -3.58 16.23 28.60
C CYS A 72 -2.89 15.87 27.26
N ASP A 73 -1.78 16.55 26.96
CA ASP A 73 -0.83 16.31 25.88
C ASP A 73 -0.56 14.81 25.66
N GLY A 74 -0.44 14.38 24.40
CA GLY A 74 -0.37 12.98 24.02
C GLY A 74 -1.69 12.20 24.06
N GLN A 75 -2.83 12.87 24.32
CA GLN A 75 -4.19 12.31 24.45
C GLN A 75 -4.35 11.35 25.63
N ASN A 76 -4.08 11.82 26.85
CA ASN A 76 -4.36 11.00 28.04
C ASN A 76 -5.86 11.02 28.38
N THR A 77 -6.64 10.18 27.69
CA THR A 77 -8.11 10.12 27.82
C THR A 77 -8.59 9.88 29.25
N GLY A 78 -7.83 9.13 30.05
CA GLY A 78 -8.11 8.95 31.48
C GLY A 78 -8.09 10.27 32.25
N ILE A 79 -7.06 11.11 32.06
CA ILE A 79 -6.98 12.41 32.75
C ILE A 79 -7.91 13.44 32.10
N GLN A 80 -8.04 13.47 30.77
CA GLN A 80 -9.01 14.32 30.07
C GLN A 80 -10.45 14.09 30.56
N ASN A 81 -10.82 12.83 30.85
CA ASN A 81 -12.09 12.48 31.48
C ASN A 81 -12.12 12.88 32.96
N TYR A 82 -11.04 12.61 33.72
CA TYR A 82 -10.97 12.99 35.13
C TYR A 82 -11.00 14.51 35.38
N LEU A 83 -10.63 15.36 34.40
CA LEU A 83 -10.81 16.81 34.46
C LEU A 83 -12.25 17.26 34.16
N ARG A 84 -13.07 16.42 33.51
CA ARG A 84 -14.52 16.65 33.30
C ARG A 84 -15.32 16.14 34.49
N GLU A 85 -15.00 14.95 35.00
CA GLU A 85 -15.74 14.30 36.08
C GLU A 85 -14.84 13.43 36.97
N GLN A 86 -14.96 13.57 38.29
CA GLN A 86 -14.23 12.73 39.26
C GLN A 86 -15.21 11.81 40.01
N PRO A 87 -15.42 10.56 39.56
CA PRO A 87 -16.43 9.66 40.14
C PRO A 87 -16.09 9.21 41.57
N ASP A 88 -14.80 9.21 41.93
CA ASP A 88 -14.32 8.82 43.26
C ASP A 88 -14.49 9.93 44.33
N ASN A 89 -14.84 11.16 43.91
CA ASN A 89 -14.97 12.31 44.80
C ASN A 89 -16.44 12.54 45.23
N LEU A 90 -16.64 12.90 46.51
CA LEU A 90 -17.94 13.35 47.05
C LEU A 90 -18.54 14.57 46.31
N LYS A 91 -17.71 15.33 45.59
CA LYS A 91 -18.12 16.39 44.68
C LYS A 91 -17.21 16.40 43.46
N SER A 92 -17.82 16.25 42.28
CA SER A 92 -17.16 16.41 40.99
C SER A 92 -17.07 17.89 40.59
N PHE A 93 -15.99 18.26 39.90
CA PHE A 93 -15.72 19.61 39.37
C PHE A 93 -15.35 19.51 37.88
N ASN A 94 -16.16 20.08 37.00
CA ASN A 94 -15.93 20.03 35.55
C ASN A 94 -14.99 21.17 35.11
N ILE A 95 -13.68 20.94 35.26
CA ILE A 95 -12.62 21.91 34.92
C ILE A 95 -12.65 22.26 33.43
N VAL A 96 -12.98 21.29 32.57
CA VAL A 96 -13.13 21.50 31.11
C VAL A 96 -14.25 22.53 30.84
N GLY A 97 -15.41 22.36 31.47
CA GLY A 97 -16.57 23.23 31.32
C GLY A 97 -16.36 24.63 31.91
N GLU A 98 -15.67 24.75 33.05
CA GLU A 98 -15.34 26.07 33.63
C GLU A 98 -14.26 26.79 32.82
N THR A 99 -13.28 26.06 32.25
CA THR A 99 -12.26 26.64 31.35
C THR A 99 -12.90 27.13 30.05
N ALA A 100 -13.86 26.39 29.49
CA ALA A 100 -14.62 26.84 28.33
C ALA A 100 -15.49 28.07 28.66
N GLN A 101 -16.09 28.12 29.86
CA GLN A 101 -16.87 29.26 30.33
C GLN A 101 -16.00 30.51 30.59
N PHE A 102 -14.74 30.37 30.97
CA PHE A 102 -13.81 31.49 31.15
C PHE A 102 -13.57 32.27 29.83
N LEU A 103 -13.69 31.63 28.67
CA LEU A 103 -13.58 32.29 27.36
C LEU A 103 -14.60 33.44 27.21
N ASN A 104 -15.80 33.31 27.77
CA ASN A 104 -16.84 34.34 27.82
C ASN A 104 -16.42 35.64 28.55
N VAL A 105 -15.37 35.59 29.38
CA VAL A 105 -14.86 36.75 30.13
C VAL A 105 -13.72 37.45 29.38
N VAL A 106 -12.93 36.71 28.59
CA VAL A 106 -11.70 37.24 27.97
C VAL A 106 -11.88 37.64 26.50
N TYR A 107 -12.86 37.07 25.78
CA TYR A 107 -12.97 37.24 24.32
C TYR A 107 -13.26 38.68 23.84
N THR A 108 -13.78 39.56 24.72
CA THR A 108 -14.06 40.96 24.39
C THR A 108 -12.83 41.87 24.52
N ASN A 109 -11.88 41.52 25.40
CA ASN A 109 -10.79 42.40 25.83
C ASN A 109 -9.44 41.90 25.28
N ILE A 110 -9.38 41.63 23.97
CA ILE A 110 -8.16 41.14 23.29
C ILE A 110 -7.25 42.31 22.92
N SER A 111 -6.07 42.35 23.55
CA SER A 111 -5.05 43.39 23.42
C SER A 111 -3.66 42.75 23.46
N ASP A 112 -2.60 43.52 23.18
CA ASP A 112 -1.21 43.04 23.25
C ASP A 112 -0.84 42.41 24.62
N LYS A 113 -1.46 42.89 25.71
CA LYS A 113 -1.27 42.33 27.07
C LYS A 113 -2.00 41.00 27.31
N THR A 114 -3.14 40.78 26.64
CA THR A 114 -4.07 39.68 26.93
C THR A 114 -4.09 38.58 25.87
N ILE A 115 -3.56 38.87 24.67
CA ILE A 115 -3.57 37.93 23.54
C ILE A 115 -2.83 36.61 23.84
N ASP A 116 -1.77 36.64 24.65
CA ASP A 116 -1.05 35.42 25.07
C ASP A 116 -1.87 34.53 26.01
N LEU A 117 -2.62 35.11 26.95
CA LEU A 117 -3.58 34.36 27.77
C LEU A 117 -4.68 33.72 26.92
N VAL A 118 -5.18 34.43 25.89
CA VAL A 118 -6.20 33.90 24.97
C VAL A 118 -5.64 32.79 24.07
N ILE A 119 -4.42 32.93 23.55
CA ILE A 119 -3.71 31.87 22.81
C ILE A 119 -3.57 30.63 23.70
N GLN A 120 -3.12 30.79 24.94
CA GLN A 120 -2.96 29.67 25.87
C GLN A 120 -4.30 29.04 26.26
N LEU A 121 -5.36 29.83 26.43
CA LEU A 121 -6.71 29.32 26.71
C LEU A 121 -7.22 28.43 25.57
N PHE A 122 -7.14 28.88 24.31
CA PHE A 122 -7.50 28.06 23.15
C PHE A 122 -6.63 26.81 23.00
N SER A 123 -5.32 26.91 23.29
CA SER A 123 -4.40 25.77 23.31
C SER A 123 -4.79 24.73 24.36
N THR A 124 -5.23 25.18 25.54
CA THR A 124 -5.65 24.30 26.64
C THR A 124 -6.97 23.60 26.31
N LEU A 125 -7.92 24.31 25.70
CA LEU A 125 -9.18 23.73 25.21
C LEU A 125 -8.94 22.71 24.08
N ASN A 126 -7.92 22.90 23.24
CA ASN A 126 -7.51 21.93 22.21
C ASN A 126 -7.07 20.61 22.85
N GLU A 127 -6.15 20.66 23.84
CA GLU A 127 -5.66 19.45 24.50
C GLU A 127 -6.73 18.74 25.36
N PHE A 128 -7.77 19.46 25.80
CA PHE A 128 -8.91 18.83 26.48
C PHE A 128 -9.79 18.00 25.53
N CYS A 129 -9.96 18.40 24.26
CA CYS A 129 -10.86 17.71 23.32
C CYS A 129 -10.16 16.86 22.24
N SER A 130 -8.84 17.00 22.04
CA SER A 130 -8.05 16.14 21.16
C SER A 130 -8.18 14.66 21.58
N GLY A 131 -8.72 13.83 20.70
CA GLY A 131 -8.98 12.41 20.97
C GLY A 131 -10.19 12.11 21.87
N ASN A 132 -10.94 13.12 22.36
CA ASN A 132 -11.92 12.95 23.44
C ASN A 132 -13.32 13.47 23.07
N GLN A 133 -14.21 12.57 22.68
CA GLN A 133 -15.54 12.93 22.17
C GLN A 133 -16.44 13.63 23.21
N GLU A 134 -16.39 13.22 24.48
CA GLU A 134 -17.22 13.81 25.54
C GLU A 134 -16.80 15.25 25.87
N ASN A 135 -15.49 15.55 25.86
CA ASN A 135 -15.01 16.92 26.05
C ASN A 135 -15.35 17.84 24.86
N ARG A 136 -15.52 17.32 23.64
CA ARG A 136 -16.04 18.11 22.50
C ARG A 136 -17.46 18.62 22.75
N VAL A 137 -18.33 17.76 23.30
CA VAL A 137 -19.71 18.12 23.68
C VAL A 137 -19.70 19.26 24.70
N VAL A 138 -18.94 19.11 25.80
CA VAL A 138 -18.85 20.11 26.87
C VAL A 138 -18.36 21.48 26.37
N ILE A 139 -17.38 21.52 25.45
CA ILE A 139 -16.86 22.77 24.88
C ILE A 139 -17.89 23.42 23.94
N TYR A 140 -18.64 22.62 23.18
CA TYR A 140 -19.72 23.11 22.31
C TYR A 140 -20.90 23.67 23.13
N ASP A 141 -21.39 22.93 24.14
CA ASP A 141 -22.48 23.35 25.03
C ASP A 141 -22.18 24.66 25.77
N LYS A 142 -20.91 24.90 26.10
CA LYS A 142 -20.40 26.16 26.69
C LYS A 142 -20.19 27.28 25.68
N LYS A 143 -20.71 27.13 24.45
CA LYS A 143 -20.74 28.14 23.37
C LYS A 143 -19.38 28.62 22.85
N ALA A 144 -18.34 27.79 22.93
CA ALA A 144 -17.00 28.15 22.44
C ALA A 144 -16.99 28.66 20.98
N ILE A 145 -17.88 28.12 20.13
CA ILE A 145 -18.02 28.53 18.73
C ILE A 145 -18.55 29.97 18.56
N ASP A 146 -19.45 30.45 19.42
CA ASP A 146 -19.98 31.82 19.33
C ASP A 146 -18.86 32.85 19.57
N TYR A 147 -17.98 32.60 20.55
CA TYR A 147 -16.82 33.44 20.85
C TYR A 147 -15.76 33.37 19.73
N ILE A 148 -15.52 32.18 19.18
CA ILE A 148 -14.67 32.00 17.99
C ILE A 148 -15.21 32.81 16.80
N ASN A 149 -16.52 32.72 16.54
CA ASN A 149 -17.19 33.47 15.47
C ASN A 149 -17.11 34.99 15.67
N PHE A 150 -17.05 35.49 16.92
CA PHE A 150 -16.79 36.90 17.20
C PHE A 150 -15.36 37.28 16.82
N ILE A 151 -14.36 36.56 17.36
CA ILE A 151 -12.93 36.80 17.14
C ILE A 151 -12.56 36.71 15.64
N LEU A 152 -13.14 35.75 14.90
CA LEU A 152 -12.95 35.60 13.45
C LEU A 152 -13.59 36.73 12.61
N ARG A 153 -14.56 37.47 13.17
CA ARG A 153 -15.21 38.61 12.50
C ARG A 153 -14.55 39.95 12.80
N SER A 154 -14.00 40.16 14.01
CA SER A 154 -13.30 41.41 14.37
C SER A 154 -12.12 41.72 13.44
N GLY A 155 -11.39 40.69 13.01
CA GLY A 155 -10.35 40.78 11.98
C GLY A 155 -9.03 41.41 12.44
N GLU A 156 -9.11 42.59 13.05
CA GLU A 156 -8.00 43.37 13.60
C GLU A 156 -8.10 43.41 15.13
N PHE A 157 -6.97 43.59 15.81
CA PHE A 157 -6.89 43.67 17.28
C PHE A 157 -5.97 44.84 17.66
N ASP A 158 -6.43 45.70 18.56
CA ASP A 158 -5.73 46.96 18.86
C ASP A 158 -4.31 46.73 19.39
N ASN A 159 -3.36 47.43 18.76
CA ASN A 159 -1.92 47.40 19.04
C ASN A 159 -1.23 46.01 18.98
N CYS A 160 -1.92 44.96 18.52
CA CYS A 160 -1.39 43.59 18.55
C CYS A 160 -0.37 43.30 17.42
N PRO A 161 0.77 42.66 17.71
CA PRO A 161 1.70 42.17 16.69
C PRO A 161 1.04 41.17 15.74
N GLN A 162 1.26 41.34 14.42
CA GLN A 162 0.77 40.41 13.39
C GLN A 162 1.17 38.94 13.64
N GLU A 163 2.34 38.73 14.25
CA GLU A 163 2.83 37.40 14.65
C GLU A 163 1.90 36.74 15.70
N LYS A 164 1.40 37.50 16.69
CA LYS A 164 0.46 37.04 17.72
C LYS A 164 -0.96 36.88 17.19
N ALA A 165 -1.41 37.79 16.31
CA ALA A 165 -2.70 37.65 15.63
C ALA A 165 -2.76 36.39 14.75
N LEU A 166 -1.63 36.00 14.12
CA LEU A 166 -1.52 34.73 13.38
C LEU A 166 -1.46 33.51 14.32
N GLU A 167 -0.71 33.58 15.43
CA GLU A 167 -0.64 32.51 16.43
C GLU A 167 -2.02 32.20 17.06
N LEU A 168 -2.81 33.24 17.37
CA LEU A 168 -4.20 33.10 17.81
C LEU A 168 -5.07 32.42 16.75
N ARG A 169 -5.01 32.87 15.48
CA ARG A 169 -5.78 32.27 14.38
C ARG A 169 -5.42 30.80 14.12
N ILE A 170 -4.13 30.44 14.21
CA ILE A 170 -3.66 29.04 14.13
C ILE A 170 -4.27 28.21 15.26
N THR A 171 -4.24 28.70 16.50
CA THR A 171 -4.70 27.96 17.67
C THR A 171 -6.23 27.79 17.68
N ILE A 172 -6.98 28.82 17.27
CA ILE A 172 -8.43 28.72 17.01
C ILE A 172 -8.72 27.68 15.92
N ALA A 173 -8.00 27.71 14.79
CA ALA A 173 -8.21 26.76 13.71
C ALA A 173 -7.91 25.31 14.13
N ARG A 174 -6.88 25.08 14.96
CA ARG A 174 -6.59 23.77 15.57
C ARG A 174 -7.74 23.30 16.47
N LEU A 175 -8.29 24.15 17.34
CA LEU A 175 -9.46 23.79 18.16
C LEU A 175 -10.68 23.44 17.30
N ILE A 176 -10.99 24.22 16.26
CA ILE A 176 -12.09 23.90 15.34
C ILE A 176 -11.86 22.51 14.70
N ILE A 177 -10.64 22.22 14.23
CA ILE A 177 -10.28 20.90 13.69
C ILE A 177 -10.49 19.82 14.75
N SER A 178 -9.96 19.97 15.97
CA SER A 178 -10.11 18.99 17.06
C SER A 178 -11.58 18.71 17.44
N LEU A 179 -12.50 19.65 17.20
CA LEU A 179 -13.95 19.47 17.39
C LEU A 179 -14.63 18.73 16.22
N ILE A 180 -14.10 18.79 14.99
CA ILE A 180 -14.71 18.21 13.78
C ILE A 180 -13.94 17.04 13.14
N GLU A 181 -12.72 16.75 13.58
CA GLU A 181 -11.81 15.77 12.95
C GLU A 181 -12.44 14.38 12.89
N GLU A 182 -12.95 13.87 14.02
CA GLU A 182 -13.30 12.46 14.16
C GLU A 182 -14.75 12.12 13.80
N ASN A 183 -14.93 10.92 13.24
CA ASN A 183 -16.25 10.29 13.08
C ASN A 183 -16.55 9.42 14.33
N GLY A 184 -17.26 9.98 15.31
CA GLY A 184 -17.79 9.21 16.45
C GLY A 184 -18.97 8.29 16.06
N PRO A 185 -19.31 7.29 16.89
CA PRO A 185 -20.49 6.44 16.67
C PRO A 185 -21.77 7.28 16.60
N GLY A 186 -22.65 6.96 15.65
CA GLY A 186 -23.81 7.80 15.29
C GLY A 186 -23.50 8.92 14.29
N ALA A 187 -22.25 9.05 13.85
CA ALA A 187 -21.80 9.94 12.77
C ALA A 187 -22.24 11.41 12.92
N SER A 188 -21.54 12.13 13.80
CA SER A 188 -21.51 13.60 13.83
C SER A 188 -22.83 14.27 14.23
N GLN A 189 -23.06 14.41 15.54
CA GLN A 189 -23.93 15.47 16.07
C GLN A 189 -23.09 16.75 16.27
N VAL A 190 -22.20 16.79 17.26
CA VAL A 190 -21.32 17.94 17.54
C VAL A 190 -20.60 18.47 16.30
N ALA A 191 -20.06 17.60 15.44
CA ALA A 191 -19.32 18.07 14.26
C ALA A 191 -20.24 18.56 13.10
N LYS A 192 -21.53 18.19 13.06
CA LYS A 192 -22.55 18.84 12.21
C LYS A 192 -22.95 20.18 12.83
N GLU A 193 -23.23 20.20 14.13
CA GLU A 193 -23.59 21.40 14.88
C GLU A 193 -22.51 22.49 14.81
N VAL A 194 -21.22 22.11 14.89
CA VAL A 194 -20.06 23.00 14.63
C VAL A 194 -19.99 23.39 13.14
N LYS A 195 -20.23 22.47 12.19
CA LYS A 195 -20.32 22.80 10.75
C LYS A 195 -21.41 23.82 10.46
N ASP A 196 -22.56 23.74 11.14
CA ASP A 196 -23.69 24.65 10.97
C ASP A 196 -23.42 26.01 11.65
N THR A 197 -22.94 26.02 12.91
CA THR A 197 -22.74 27.25 13.71
C THR A 197 -21.52 28.10 13.33
N VAL A 198 -20.45 27.54 12.76
CA VAL A 198 -19.24 28.33 12.41
C VAL A 198 -19.49 29.29 11.22
N ASP A 199 -18.96 30.52 11.32
CA ASP A 199 -18.91 31.51 10.23
C ASP A 199 -17.91 31.06 9.15
N LYS A 200 -18.44 30.28 8.21
CA LYS A 200 -17.75 29.77 7.01
C LYS A 200 -17.10 30.92 6.23
N MET A 201 -17.79 32.05 6.09
CA MET A 201 -17.30 33.20 5.32
C MET A 201 -16.13 33.90 5.99
N ALA A 202 -16.05 33.92 7.33
CA ALA A 202 -14.85 34.35 8.03
C ALA A 202 -13.64 33.45 7.75
N ILE A 203 -13.85 32.13 7.64
CA ILE A 203 -12.78 31.18 7.28
C ILE A 203 -12.34 31.38 5.81
N TYR A 204 -13.26 31.55 4.86
CA TYR A 204 -12.89 31.88 3.47
C TYR A 204 -12.14 33.22 3.37
N ARG A 205 -12.55 34.26 4.12
CA ARG A 205 -11.79 35.54 4.22
C ARG A 205 -10.39 35.30 4.79
N GLY A 206 -10.26 34.58 5.90
CA GLY A 206 -8.98 34.25 6.53
C GLY A 206 -8.03 33.47 5.61
N MET A 207 -8.54 32.46 4.92
CA MET A 207 -7.80 31.67 3.92
C MET A 207 -7.28 32.53 2.76
N THR A 208 -8.12 33.43 2.24
CA THR A 208 -7.78 34.31 1.10
C THR A 208 -6.72 35.34 1.51
N MET A 209 -6.91 35.98 2.66
CA MET A 209 -5.95 36.92 3.26
C MET A 209 -4.57 36.28 3.49
N CYS A 210 -4.52 35.01 3.93
CA CYS A 210 -3.27 34.25 4.04
C CYS A 210 -2.63 33.92 2.68
N TYR A 211 -3.44 33.61 1.67
CA TYR A 211 -2.97 33.32 0.31
C TYR A 211 -2.35 34.54 -0.38
N GLU A 212 -2.98 35.71 -0.26
CA GLU A 212 -2.54 36.96 -0.88
C GLU A 212 -1.23 37.46 -0.28
N MET A 213 -1.16 37.61 1.05
CA MET A 213 0.08 37.98 1.74
C MET A 213 1.20 36.95 1.54
N GLY A 214 0.87 35.66 1.46
CA GLY A 214 1.83 34.61 1.13
C GLY A 214 2.39 34.70 -0.30
N SER A 215 1.60 35.22 -1.24
CA SER A 215 1.93 35.30 -2.67
C SER A 215 2.69 36.56 -3.06
N CYS A 216 2.33 37.75 -2.53
CA CYS A 216 3.01 39.01 -2.86
C CYS A 216 4.52 39.01 -2.54
N GLY A 217 4.97 38.18 -1.61
CA GLY A 217 6.39 38.04 -1.25
C GLY A 217 7.25 37.22 -2.22
N GLN A 218 6.95 37.18 -3.52
CA GLN A 218 7.69 36.35 -4.50
C GLN A 218 8.39 37.14 -5.63
N GLU A 219 8.03 38.41 -5.88
CA GLU A 219 8.59 39.20 -7.00
C GLU A 219 9.81 40.06 -6.60
N ASN A 220 9.92 40.49 -5.33
CA ASN A 220 10.99 41.38 -4.87
C ASN A 220 12.14 40.65 -4.15
N MET A 221 13.06 40.08 -4.93
CA MET A 221 14.30 39.42 -4.46
C MET A 221 15.59 40.06 -5.03
N GLY A 222 15.55 41.35 -5.37
CA GLY A 222 16.73 42.16 -5.69
C GLY A 222 17.15 43.05 -4.51
N GLY A 223 17.83 42.50 -3.50
CA GLY A 223 18.13 43.22 -2.25
C GLY A 223 19.48 42.84 -1.60
N THR A 224 20.20 43.85 -1.10
CA THR A 224 21.62 43.84 -0.72
C THR A 224 22.02 42.77 0.32
N MET A 225 23.13 42.09 0.04
CA MET A 225 23.57 40.82 0.66
C MET A 225 23.75 40.78 2.19
N LEU A 226 24.12 41.88 2.85
CA LEU A 226 24.57 41.84 4.26
C LEU A 226 23.53 42.28 5.32
N GLY A 227 22.54 43.09 4.95
CA GLY A 227 21.47 43.52 5.88
C GLY A 227 20.28 42.56 5.95
N GLY A 228 20.09 41.74 4.90
CA GLY A 228 18.87 40.94 4.72
C GLY A 228 18.73 39.71 5.62
N VAL A 229 19.82 39.18 6.20
CA VAL A 229 19.81 37.83 6.79
C VAL A 229 18.93 37.71 8.05
N LEU A 230 18.98 38.69 8.97
CA LEU A 230 18.16 38.69 10.18
C LEU A 230 16.70 39.04 9.89
N LYS A 231 16.46 40.06 9.05
CA LYS A 231 15.10 40.49 8.67
C LYS A 231 14.40 39.42 7.82
N GLY A 232 15.13 38.75 6.94
CA GLY A 232 14.69 37.61 6.14
C GLY A 232 14.30 36.39 6.97
N LYS A 233 15.01 36.08 8.07
CA LYS A 233 14.60 35.02 9.01
C LYS A 233 13.25 35.32 9.68
N LYS A 234 13.02 36.56 10.15
CA LYS A 234 11.73 36.91 10.76
C LYS A 234 10.59 36.90 9.73
N ASN A 235 10.82 37.42 8.53
CA ASN A 235 9.86 37.35 7.43
C ASN A 235 9.57 35.90 6.99
N SER A 236 10.55 34.99 7.02
CA SER A 236 10.34 33.57 6.74
C SER A 236 9.40 32.93 7.77
N LYS A 237 9.66 33.11 9.08
CA LYS A 237 8.79 32.55 10.14
C LYS A 237 7.34 33.01 9.96
N ILE A 238 7.12 34.31 9.72
CA ILE A 238 5.78 34.86 9.50
C ILE A 238 5.14 34.26 8.23
N LYS A 239 5.89 34.10 7.13
CA LYS A 239 5.40 33.45 5.90
C LYS A 239 5.04 31.98 6.13
N ASP A 240 5.82 31.25 6.93
CA ASP A 240 5.54 29.86 7.29
C ASP A 240 4.26 29.74 8.14
N MET A 241 4.07 30.64 9.12
CA MET A 241 2.84 30.75 9.91
C MET A 241 1.62 31.14 9.06
N MET A 242 1.76 32.09 8.13
CA MET A 242 0.69 32.46 7.18
C MET A 242 0.29 31.28 6.30
N MET A 243 1.25 30.49 5.81
CA MET A 243 0.96 29.26 5.08
C MET A 243 0.22 28.26 5.97
N GLU A 244 0.66 28.03 7.21
CA GLU A 244 0.01 27.11 8.14
C GLU A 244 -1.44 27.52 8.43
N ALA A 245 -1.69 28.78 8.80
CA ALA A 245 -3.03 29.32 9.04
C ALA A 245 -3.96 29.14 7.82
N GLY A 246 -3.44 29.35 6.61
CA GLY A 246 -4.18 29.12 5.37
C GLY A 246 -4.50 27.64 5.10
N PHE A 247 -3.56 26.73 5.37
CA PHE A 247 -3.79 25.29 5.25
C PHE A 247 -4.78 24.77 6.30
N LEU A 248 -4.71 25.23 7.56
CA LEU A 248 -5.68 24.88 8.60
C LEU A 248 -7.08 25.38 8.26
N SER A 249 -7.20 26.63 7.78
CA SER A 249 -8.47 27.20 7.26
C SER A 249 -9.05 26.34 6.12
N TYR A 250 -8.18 25.90 5.19
CA TYR A 250 -8.56 24.98 4.13
C TYR A 250 -8.99 23.59 4.66
N PHE A 251 -8.32 23.03 5.66
CA PHE A 251 -8.68 21.72 6.22
C PHE A 251 -10.03 21.76 6.93
N ILE A 252 -10.40 22.87 7.59
CA ILE A 252 -11.74 23.07 8.12
C ILE A 252 -12.77 23.05 6.98
N ILE A 253 -12.56 23.84 5.91
CA ILE A 253 -13.45 23.87 4.75
C ILE A 253 -13.55 22.50 4.07
N ALA A 254 -12.44 21.78 3.92
CA ALA A 254 -12.42 20.43 3.35
C ALA A 254 -13.21 19.44 4.22
N ARG A 255 -13.00 19.46 5.54
CA ARG A 255 -13.71 18.59 6.48
C ARG A 255 -15.20 18.92 6.60
N MET A 256 -15.58 20.20 6.51
CA MET A 256 -16.99 20.61 6.42
C MET A 256 -17.65 20.05 5.14
N ASN A 257 -16.94 20.07 4.01
CA ASN A 257 -17.42 19.44 2.76
C ASN A 257 -17.41 17.90 2.80
N ASP A 258 -16.56 17.28 3.62
CA ASP A 258 -16.58 15.84 3.90
C ASP A 258 -17.74 15.43 4.83
N ILE A 259 -18.34 16.38 5.57
CA ILE A 259 -19.55 16.20 6.39
C ILE A 259 -20.81 16.53 5.58
N ASP A 260 -20.72 17.50 4.67
CA ASP A 260 -21.83 18.05 3.89
C ASP A 260 -21.39 18.38 2.44
N PRO A 261 -21.60 17.46 1.48
CA PRO A 261 -21.09 17.62 0.12
C PRO A 261 -21.66 18.81 -0.67
N TYR A 262 -22.81 19.36 -0.26
CA TYR A 262 -23.51 20.43 -0.98
C TYR A 262 -23.09 21.83 -0.53
N LEU A 263 -22.28 21.94 0.53
CA LEU A 263 -21.91 23.21 1.17
C LEU A 263 -21.25 24.24 0.23
N ASN A 264 -20.49 23.80 -0.78
CA ASN A 264 -19.90 24.69 -1.78
C ASN A 264 -20.91 25.23 -2.81
N GLU A 265 -22.09 24.60 -2.95
CA GLU A 265 -23.14 25.02 -3.90
C GLU A 265 -24.05 26.10 -3.29
N GLU A 266 -24.20 26.12 -1.96
CA GLU A 266 -24.93 27.15 -1.22
C GLU A 266 -24.18 28.49 -1.12
N LEU A 267 -22.85 28.49 -1.29
CA LEU A 267 -21.97 29.61 -0.98
C LEU A 267 -21.42 30.30 -2.23
N THR A 268 -21.86 31.53 -2.51
CA THR A 268 -21.34 32.36 -3.61
C THR A 268 -19.94 32.90 -3.30
N LEU A 269 -18.91 32.14 -3.66
CA LEU A 269 -17.50 32.51 -3.46
C LEU A 269 -17.00 33.57 -4.45
N THR A 270 -16.09 34.45 -3.99
CA THR A 270 -15.40 35.41 -4.87
C THR A 270 -14.34 34.70 -5.75
N PRO A 271 -13.95 35.27 -6.90
CA PRO A 271 -12.89 34.69 -7.74
C PRO A 271 -11.54 34.56 -7.01
N GLU A 272 -11.25 35.43 -6.05
CA GLU A 272 -10.05 35.39 -5.20
C GLU A 272 -10.12 34.23 -4.18
N GLN A 273 -11.28 34.05 -3.52
CA GLN A 273 -11.54 32.90 -2.65
C GLN A 273 -11.41 31.58 -3.41
N GLN A 274 -11.95 31.51 -4.64
CA GLN A 274 -11.86 30.32 -5.48
C GLN A 274 -10.41 30.04 -5.94
N LYS A 275 -9.64 31.09 -6.24
CA LYS A 275 -8.20 30.99 -6.54
C LYS A 275 -7.41 30.47 -5.33
N ALA A 276 -7.64 31.02 -4.13
CA ALA A 276 -7.03 30.55 -2.89
C ALA A 276 -7.40 29.09 -2.58
N LEU A 277 -8.69 28.72 -2.67
CA LEU A 277 -9.18 27.36 -2.49
C LEU A 277 -8.49 26.38 -3.45
N SER A 278 -8.33 26.74 -4.72
CA SER A 278 -7.64 25.93 -5.72
C SER A 278 -6.16 25.73 -5.40
N TYR A 279 -5.48 26.73 -4.84
CA TYR A 279 -4.08 26.66 -4.43
C TYR A 279 -3.88 25.71 -3.24
N TYR A 280 -4.70 25.82 -2.19
CA TYR A 280 -4.59 24.92 -1.03
C TYR A 280 -4.97 23.49 -1.42
N LYS A 281 -6.07 23.29 -2.17
CA LYS A 281 -6.50 21.98 -2.68
C LYS A 281 -5.43 21.28 -3.54
N LYS A 282 -4.70 22.04 -4.38
CA LYS A 282 -3.59 21.50 -5.19
C LYS A 282 -2.41 21.01 -4.33
N ASN A 283 -2.20 21.58 -3.16
CA ASN A 283 -1.06 21.31 -2.27
C ASN A 283 -1.43 20.45 -1.04
N SER A 284 -2.70 20.10 -0.87
CA SER A 284 -3.19 19.08 0.06
C SER A 284 -3.30 17.70 -0.60
N GLN A 285 -3.44 16.66 0.23
CA GLN A 285 -4.05 15.38 -0.13
C GLN A 285 -4.91 14.87 1.04
N SER A 286 -5.74 13.87 0.79
CA SER A 286 -6.51 13.14 1.80
C SER A 286 -6.16 11.66 1.80
N ILE A 287 -6.37 11.00 2.93
CA ILE A 287 -6.41 9.53 3.08
C ILE A 287 -7.59 9.12 3.95
N GLU A 288 -7.98 7.85 3.85
CA GLU A 288 -8.95 7.22 4.74
C GLU A 288 -8.21 6.28 5.71
N ILE A 289 -8.67 6.23 6.96
CA ILE A 289 -8.15 5.31 7.98
C ILE A 289 -9.31 4.66 8.74
N VAL A 290 -9.04 3.53 9.40
CA VAL A 290 -9.94 2.91 10.39
C VAL A 290 -9.43 3.25 11.79
N LYS A 291 -10.30 3.80 12.63
CA LYS A 291 -10.09 3.97 14.07
C LYS A 291 -11.38 3.56 14.79
N ASP A 292 -11.24 2.67 15.78
CA ASP A 292 -12.36 2.15 16.59
C ASP A 292 -13.51 1.60 15.72
N ASP A 293 -13.13 0.78 14.73
CA ASP A 293 -13.95 0.25 13.60
C ASP A 293 -14.58 1.29 12.66
N VAL A 294 -14.59 2.58 12.99
CA VAL A 294 -15.15 3.65 12.14
C VAL A 294 -14.13 4.13 11.10
N LEU A 295 -14.58 4.33 9.85
CA LEU A 295 -13.81 5.01 8.80
C LEU A 295 -13.71 6.51 9.09
N GLN A 296 -12.50 7.06 9.03
CA GLN A 296 -12.22 8.47 9.26
C GLN A 296 -11.32 9.02 8.15
N LYS A 297 -11.42 10.32 7.83
CA LYS A 297 -10.71 10.94 6.69
C LYS A 297 -9.77 12.05 7.18
N ILE A 298 -8.48 11.90 6.89
CA ILE A 298 -7.45 12.88 7.26
C ILE A 298 -7.12 13.73 6.04
N ASN A 299 -7.17 15.05 6.18
CA ASN A 299 -6.74 16.03 5.18
C ASN A 299 -5.40 16.65 5.61
N PHE A 300 -4.36 16.60 4.77
CA PHE A 300 -2.99 16.94 5.17
C PHE A 300 -2.17 17.69 4.09
N ARG A 301 -1.03 18.29 4.48
CA ARG A 301 -0.22 19.19 3.61
C ARG A 301 0.92 18.47 2.91
N VAL A 302 0.88 18.39 1.58
CA VAL A 302 1.98 17.86 0.76
C VAL A 302 2.94 18.98 0.36
N ARG A 303 4.03 19.15 1.11
CA ARG A 303 5.02 20.23 0.90
C ARG A 303 5.66 20.23 -0.51
N ASN A 304 5.92 19.06 -1.09
CA ASN A 304 6.44 18.91 -2.47
C ASN A 304 6.12 17.50 -3.01
N LYS A 305 5.46 17.42 -4.17
CA LYS A 305 5.05 16.16 -4.82
C LYS A 305 6.19 15.48 -5.61
N ASN A 306 7.25 16.21 -5.94
CA ASN A 306 8.39 15.73 -6.74
C ASN A 306 9.51 15.15 -5.87
N VAL A 307 9.23 14.84 -4.59
CA VAL A 307 10.21 14.26 -3.64
C VAL A 307 10.49 12.79 -3.93
N LEU A 308 9.53 12.05 -4.50
CA LEU A 308 9.74 10.67 -4.97
C LEU A 308 10.17 10.68 -6.45
N ARG A 309 11.30 10.05 -6.77
CA ARG A 309 11.73 9.84 -8.17
C ARG A 309 10.72 8.96 -8.91
N GLU A 310 10.40 9.30 -10.16
CA GLU A 310 9.48 8.48 -10.99
C GLU A 310 10.00 7.05 -11.20
N GLU A 311 11.32 6.84 -11.28
CA GLU A 311 11.93 5.50 -11.26
C GLU A 311 11.53 4.67 -10.04
N VAL A 312 11.45 5.29 -8.87
CA VAL A 312 11.12 4.62 -7.61
C VAL A 312 9.62 4.33 -7.56
N LYS A 313 8.79 5.22 -8.11
CA LYS A 313 7.35 4.99 -8.26
C LYS A 313 7.06 3.80 -9.19
N GLU A 314 7.68 3.74 -10.37
CA GLU A 314 7.53 2.58 -11.27
C GLU A 314 8.12 1.30 -10.66
N LYS A 315 9.27 1.36 -9.96
CA LYS A 315 9.80 0.19 -9.23
C LYS A 315 8.79 -0.35 -8.20
N LEU A 316 8.20 0.49 -7.37
CA LEU A 316 7.19 0.09 -6.38
C LEU A 316 5.94 -0.48 -7.07
N LYS A 317 5.36 0.27 -8.02
CA LYS A 317 4.16 -0.09 -8.80
C LYS A 317 4.20 -1.52 -9.36
N TRP A 318 5.33 -1.92 -9.93
CA TRP A 318 5.50 -3.23 -10.58
C TRP A 318 6.09 -4.33 -9.69
N ASN A 319 6.76 -4.01 -8.57
CA ASN A 319 7.47 -4.99 -7.73
C ASN A 319 6.97 -5.06 -6.28
N VAL A 320 5.78 -4.51 -6.00
CA VAL A 320 5.02 -4.82 -4.77
C VAL A 320 4.41 -6.22 -4.87
N ASP A 321 4.44 -6.99 -3.78
CA ASP A 321 3.72 -8.26 -3.69
C ASP A 321 2.19 -8.03 -3.74
N ARG A 322 1.51 -8.76 -4.62
CA ARG A 322 0.05 -8.70 -4.85
C ARG A 322 -0.67 -9.98 -4.41
N SER A 323 0.03 -10.93 -3.78
CA SER A 323 -0.47 -12.25 -3.40
C SER A 323 -1.69 -12.25 -2.46
N SER A 324 -1.80 -11.27 -1.56
CA SER A 324 -2.95 -11.08 -0.67
C SER A 324 -3.10 -9.62 -0.23
N PRO A 325 -4.29 -9.17 0.21
CA PRO A 325 -4.49 -7.81 0.74
C PRO A 325 -3.51 -7.45 1.88
N SER A 326 -3.34 -8.33 2.86
CA SER A 326 -2.42 -8.11 3.99
C SER A 326 -0.96 -8.06 3.54
N ASN A 327 -0.58 -8.83 2.52
CA ASN A 327 0.76 -8.76 1.95
C ASN A 327 0.98 -7.46 1.15
N LYS A 328 0.02 -7.02 0.33
CA LYS A 328 0.08 -5.72 -0.39
C LYS A 328 0.42 -4.56 0.57
N ILE A 329 -0.25 -4.50 1.71
CA ILE A 329 -0.03 -3.43 2.72
C ILE A 329 1.30 -3.61 3.46
N ARG A 330 1.63 -4.83 3.93
CA ARG A 330 2.93 -5.10 4.58
C ARG A 330 4.11 -4.77 3.64
N ASP A 331 3.97 -5.11 2.37
CA ASP A 331 4.99 -4.89 1.35
C ASP A 331 5.16 -3.41 1.02
N LEU A 332 4.04 -2.67 0.87
CA LEU A 332 3.99 -1.20 0.75
C LEU A 332 4.71 -0.51 1.91
N MET A 333 4.52 -0.98 3.14
CA MET A 333 5.16 -0.39 4.33
C MET A 333 6.67 -0.63 4.34
N GLY A 334 7.13 -1.82 3.95
CA GLY A 334 8.55 -2.09 3.70
C GLY A 334 9.13 -1.16 2.63
N TRP A 335 8.47 -1.03 1.47
CA TRP A 335 8.84 -0.06 0.43
C TRP A 335 8.86 1.38 0.94
N THR A 336 7.92 1.77 1.82
CA THR A 336 7.84 3.13 2.38
C THR A 336 9.01 3.42 3.32
N LYS A 337 9.39 2.46 4.17
CA LYS A 337 10.57 2.53 5.05
C LYS A 337 11.85 2.74 4.22
N ASP A 338 11.98 2.03 3.11
CA ASP A 338 13.09 2.21 2.16
C ASP A 338 13.07 3.57 1.45
N ILE A 339 11.89 4.02 0.98
CA ILE A 339 11.69 5.32 0.33
C ILE A 339 12.02 6.48 1.27
N MET A 340 11.70 6.38 2.56
CA MET A 340 12.07 7.39 3.55
C MET A 340 13.59 7.52 3.69
N ASN A 341 14.30 6.39 3.80
CA ASN A 341 15.76 6.37 3.88
C ASN A 341 16.41 6.97 2.61
N ASP A 342 15.90 6.61 1.43
CA ASP A 342 16.32 7.15 0.14
C ASP A 342 16.08 8.67 0.04
N ILE A 343 14.93 9.18 0.47
CA ILE A 343 14.61 10.62 0.51
C ILE A 343 15.53 11.37 1.47
N MET A 344 15.80 10.83 2.66
CA MET A 344 16.75 11.42 3.62
C MET A 344 18.16 11.49 3.03
N TYR A 345 18.59 10.42 2.34
CA TYR A 345 19.86 10.38 1.65
C TYR A 345 19.92 11.40 0.49
N GLN A 346 18.91 11.45 -0.39
CA GLN A 346 18.83 12.43 -1.47
C GLN A 346 18.89 13.88 -0.96
N ARG A 347 18.16 14.22 0.12
CA ARG A 347 18.22 15.55 0.73
C ARG A 347 19.65 15.91 1.17
N LYS A 348 20.38 14.97 1.79
CA LYS A 348 21.78 15.15 2.21
C LYS A 348 22.74 15.34 1.02
N ILE A 349 22.51 14.64 -0.10
CA ILE A 349 23.30 14.81 -1.33
C ILE A 349 23.05 16.18 -1.96
N LEU A 350 21.78 16.56 -2.14
CA LEU A 350 21.35 17.73 -2.89
C LEU A 350 21.63 19.06 -2.18
N CYS A 351 22.19 19.03 -0.95
CA CYS A 351 22.87 20.18 -0.35
C CYS A 351 24.20 20.52 -1.05
N ASN A 352 24.84 19.58 -1.76
CA ASN A 352 26.16 19.75 -2.39
C ASN A 352 26.02 20.05 -3.90
N PRO A 353 26.42 21.23 -4.40
CA PRO A 353 26.19 21.64 -5.79
C PRO A 353 26.88 20.73 -6.82
N ILE A 354 28.04 20.17 -6.47
CA ILE A 354 28.77 19.20 -7.31
C ILE A 354 27.92 17.94 -7.55
N ALA A 355 27.19 17.48 -6.53
CA ALA A 355 26.36 16.29 -6.67
C ALA A 355 25.06 16.58 -7.45
N ILE A 356 24.48 17.79 -7.29
CA ILE A 356 23.34 18.25 -8.12
C ILE A 356 23.69 18.16 -9.61
N PHE A 357 24.89 18.61 -10.00
CA PHE A 357 25.39 18.57 -11.39
C PHE A 357 25.43 17.13 -11.94
N PHE A 358 26.03 16.20 -11.22
CA PHE A 358 26.09 14.80 -11.65
C PHE A 358 24.70 14.14 -11.70
N THR A 359 23.87 14.30 -10.66
CA THR A 359 22.55 13.64 -10.61
C THR A 359 21.58 14.15 -11.67
N HIS A 360 21.57 15.46 -11.98
CA HIS A 360 20.75 15.99 -13.08
C HIS A 360 21.33 15.66 -14.46
N GLY A 361 22.66 15.60 -14.58
CA GLY A 361 23.33 15.27 -15.84
C GLY A 361 23.25 13.80 -16.27
N TRP A 362 22.76 12.89 -15.42
CA TRP A 362 22.69 11.44 -15.67
C TRP A 362 22.25 11.06 -17.10
N LEU A 363 21.13 11.63 -17.56
CA LEU A 363 20.56 11.35 -18.88
C LEU A 363 21.52 11.78 -20.01
N LEU A 364 22.13 12.96 -19.87
CA LEU A 364 23.09 13.51 -20.83
C LEU A 364 24.37 12.67 -20.91
N TRP A 365 24.94 12.29 -19.76
CA TRP A 365 26.18 11.49 -19.73
C TRP A 365 25.97 10.07 -20.26
N ASN A 366 24.85 9.43 -19.89
CA ASN A 366 24.55 8.05 -20.27
C ASN A 366 24.21 7.90 -21.77
N HIS A 367 23.35 8.76 -22.31
CA HIS A 367 23.09 8.77 -23.77
C HIS A 367 24.27 9.34 -24.56
N GLY A 368 24.96 10.36 -24.04
CA GLY A 368 26.16 10.93 -24.66
C GLY A 368 27.29 9.90 -24.81
N ALA A 369 27.56 9.11 -23.77
CA ALA A 369 28.48 7.97 -23.86
C ALA A 369 28.04 6.99 -24.96
N THR A 370 26.78 6.54 -24.93
CA THR A 370 26.25 5.52 -25.86
C THR A 370 26.27 5.99 -27.33
N ILE A 371 25.95 7.26 -27.60
CA ILE A 371 26.02 7.87 -28.95
C ILE A 371 27.49 7.98 -29.40
N LEU A 372 28.39 8.35 -28.49
CA LEU A 372 29.83 8.42 -28.78
C LEU A 372 30.42 7.02 -29.03
N SER A 373 29.97 5.98 -28.31
CA SER A 373 30.30 4.58 -28.62
C SER A 373 29.88 4.23 -30.04
N LEU A 374 28.66 4.59 -30.45
CA LEU A 374 28.16 4.34 -31.81
C LEU A 374 29.00 5.06 -32.87
N ALA A 375 29.33 6.34 -32.65
CA ALA A 375 30.18 7.11 -33.56
C ALA A 375 31.58 6.50 -33.71
N ILE A 376 32.22 6.08 -32.61
CA ILE A 376 33.52 5.40 -32.62
C ILE A 376 33.43 4.06 -33.37
N ASN A 377 32.39 3.25 -33.14
CA ASN A 377 32.24 1.97 -33.83
C ASN A 377 31.95 2.12 -35.33
N ILE A 378 31.20 3.15 -35.76
CA ILE A 378 31.02 3.48 -37.17
C ILE A 378 32.35 3.93 -37.81
N LEU A 379 33.15 4.74 -37.12
CA LEU A 379 34.46 5.18 -37.60
C LEU A 379 35.45 3.99 -37.75
N MET A 380 35.44 3.05 -36.81
CA MET A 380 36.21 1.80 -36.92
C MET A 380 35.72 0.94 -38.10
N LEU A 381 34.41 0.80 -38.30
CA LEU A 381 33.81 0.02 -39.39
C LEU A 381 34.19 0.54 -40.79
N ILE A 382 34.37 1.86 -40.95
CA ILE A 382 34.76 2.47 -42.24
C ILE A 382 36.28 2.35 -42.47
N THR A 383 37.09 2.65 -41.45
CA THR A 383 38.53 2.87 -41.64
C THR A 383 39.40 1.60 -41.53
N TRP A 384 38.95 0.58 -40.80
CA TRP A 384 39.77 -0.59 -40.46
C TRP A 384 39.81 -1.63 -41.59
N ASN A 385 41.00 -1.89 -42.10
CA ASN A 385 41.30 -2.98 -43.01
C ASN A 385 42.25 -4.00 -42.36
N SER A 386 42.23 -5.26 -42.79
CA SER A 386 43.26 -6.23 -42.43
C SER A 386 44.61 -5.86 -43.06
N ARG A 387 45.71 -6.36 -42.47
CA ARG A 387 47.07 -6.16 -43.00
C ARG A 387 47.32 -6.98 -44.27
N ALA A 388 46.96 -8.25 -44.19
CA ALA A 388 46.92 -9.21 -45.28
C ALA A 388 45.69 -10.12 -45.11
N SER A 389 45.33 -10.85 -46.16
CA SER A 389 44.27 -11.87 -46.12
C SER A 389 44.84 -13.27 -46.37
N MET A 390 44.06 -14.31 -46.06
CA MET A 390 44.41 -15.69 -46.41
C MET A 390 44.51 -15.88 -47.94
N GLU A 391 43.78 -15.08 -48.72
CA GLU A 391 43.90 -15.07 -50.18
C GLU A 391 45.29 -14.60 -50.63
N ASP A 392 45.90 -13.67 -49.90
CA ASP A 392 47.24 -13.16 -50.21
C ASP A 392 48.33 -14.16 -49.82
N TYR A 393 48.15 -14.87 -48.70
CA TYR A 393 49.00 -16.03 -48.34
C TYR A 393 48.99 -17.14 -49.40
N LEU A 394 47.84 -17.33 -50.07
CA LEU A 394 47.69 -18.30 -51.16
C LEU A 394 48.25 -17.80 -52.51
N LYS A 395 48.39 -16.48 -52.70
CA LYS A 395 49.06 -15.88 -53.88
C LYS A 395 50.60 -15.95 -53.80
N VAL A 396 51.18 -16.03 -52.60
CA VAL A 396 52.64 -16.16 -52.43
C VAL A 396 53.13 -17.53 -52.94
N ASN A 397 54.13 -17.51 -53.82
CA ASN A 397 54.73 -18.70 -54.40
C ASN A 397 55.38 -19.60 -53.32
N ASN A 398 55.15 -20.92 -53.40
CA ASN A 398 55.64 -21.93 -52.46
C ASN A 398 57.18 -21.91 -52.26
N SER A 399 57.96 -21.37 -53.19
CA SER A 399 59.42 -21.22 -53.06
C SER A 399 59.85 -20.15 -52.06
N ASN A 400 59.04 -19.10 -51.84
CA ASN A 400 59.44 -17.92 -51.08
C ASN A 400 59.02 -18.05 -49.62
N ILE A 401 59.60 -19.01 -48.90
CA ILE A 401 59.28 -19.31 -47.50
C ILE A 401 59.33 -18.04 -46.63
N ALA A 402 60.40 -17.25 -46.74
CA ALA A 402 60.56 -16.00 -45.97
C ALA A 402 59.57 -14.86 -46.32
N GLU A 403 58.85 -14.97 -47.44
CA GLU A 403 57.77 -14.05 -47.83
C GLU A 403 56.42 -14.58 -47.33
N ARG A 404 56.19 -15.89 -47.49
CA ARG A 404 55.03 -16.60 -46.93
C ARG A 404 54.95 -16.44 -45.41
N ASP A 405 56.08 -16.56 -44.71
CA ASP A 405 56.15 -16.38 -43.26
C ASP A 405 55.84 -14.94 -42.84
N ARG A 406 56.22 -13.93 -43.64
CA ARG A 406 55.85 -12.53 -43.37
C ARG A 406 54.35 -12.34 -43.50
N VAL A 407 53.74 -12.77 -44.60
CA VAL A 407 52.29 -12.65 -44.82
C VAL A 407 51.50 -13.42 -43.76
N TYR A 408 51.98 -14.60 -43.34
CA TYR A 408 51.37 -15.36 -42.25
C TYR A 408 51.41 -14.61 -40.91
N ASN A 409 52.56 -14.03 -40.54
CA ASN A 409 52.68 -13.21 -39.34
C ASN A 409 51.83 -11.92 -39.43
N GLU A 410 51.70 -11.32 -40.62
CA GLU A 410 50.84 -10.14 -40.84
C GLU A 410 49.35 -10.45 -40.71
N ILE A 411 48.90 -11.67 -41.07
CA ILE A 411 47.53 -12.15 -40.81
C ILE A 411 47.28 -12.35 -39.30
N GLN A 412 48.29 -12.78 -38.54
CA GLN A 412 48.16 -12.99 -37.08
C GLN A 412 48.18 -11.70 -36.26
N ILE A 413 48.69 -10.58 -36.79
CA ILE A 413 48.70 -9.30 -36.08
C ILE A 413 47.27 -8.72 -36.05
N PRO A 414 46.63 -8.56 -34.87
CA PRO A 414 45.24 -8.09 -34.82
C PRO A 414 45.10 -6.63 -35.26
N THR A 415 46.12 -5.79 -35.03
CA THR A 415 46.03 -4.34 -35.24
C THR A 415 45.74 -3.98 -36.71
N PRO A 416 44.69 -3.19 -36.98
CA PRO A 416 44.24 -2.92 -38.35
C PRO A 416 45.16 -1.93 -39.07
N VAL A 417 45.03 -1.88 -40.39
CA VAL A 417 45.55 -0.81 -41.24
C VAL A 417 44.43 0.18 -41.51
N ILE A 418 44.70 1.46 -41.23
CA ILE A 418 43.80 2.57 -41.53
C ILE A 418 43.92 2.89 -43.01
N ARG A 419 42.78 2.95 -43.72
CA ARG A 419 42.67 3.51 -45.07
C ARG A 419 41.88 4.82 -45.05
N GLU A 420 41.88 5.50 -46.20
CA GLU A 420 41.17 6.77 -46.50
C GLU A 420 41.65 8.01 -45.73
N ILE A 421 41.91 7.89 -44.43
CA ILE A 421 42.37 8.98 -43.55
C ILE A 421 43.89 8.83 -43.30
N GLN A 422 44.62 9.95 -43.27
CA GLN A 422 46.03 9.97 -42.90
C GLN A 422 46.19 9.46 -41.44
N LYS A 423 47.13 8.54 -41.22
CA LYS A 423 47.27 7.81 -39.94
C LYS A 423 47.36 8.74 -38.71
N SER A 424 48.14 9.81 -38.78
CA SER A 424 48.26 10.80 -37.70
C SER A 424 46.92 11.42 -37.30
N ASP A 425 46.11 11.72 -38.30
CA ASP A 425 44.88 12.49 -38.16
C ASP A 425 43.80 11.57 -37.58
N TYR A 426 43.78 10.31 -38.03
CA TYR A 426 42.98 9.25 -37.42
C TYR A 426 43.37 8.98 -35.95
N GLU A 427 44.67 8.93 -35.62
CA GLU A 427 45.15 8.74 -34.24
C GLU A 427 44.73 9.92 -33.33
N ILE A 428 44.76 11.16 -33.83
CA ILE A 428 44.27 12.35 -33.11
C ILE A 428 42.74 12.31 -32.93
N ILE A 429 41.98 11.96 -33.97
CA ILE A 429 40.51 11.84 -33.91
C ILE A 429 40.11 10.74 -32.91
N MET A 430 40.71 9.56 -32.98
CA MET A 430 40.41 8.47 -32.05
C MET A 430 40.80 8.81 -30.61
N LEU A 431 41.96 9.45 -30.39
CA LEU A 431 42.39 9.84 -29.05
C LEU A 431 41.45 10.89 -28.43
N THR A 432 41.03 11.89 -29.21
CA THR A 432 40.08 12.92 -28.72
C THR A 432 38.70 12.35 -28.42
N LEU A 433 38.14 11.49 -29.30
CA LEU A 433 36.89 10.79 -29.04
C LEU A 433 36.99 9.85 -27.82
N ALA A 434 38.10 9.11 -27.67
CA ALA A 434 38.35 8.23 -26.54
C ALA A 434 38.43 8.99 -25.20
N ILE A 435 39.11 10.15 -25.17
CA ILE A 435 39.18 10.99 -23.96
C ILE A 435 37.78 11.49 -23.56
N ILE A 436 36.96 11.95 -24.51
CA ILE A 436 35.57 12.38 -24.23
C ILE A 436 34.74 11.19 -23.74
N HIS A 437 34.91 10.00 -24.34
CA HIS A 437 34.22 8.77 -23.93
C HIS A 437 34.60 8.34 -22.50
N ASN A 438 35.88 8.45 -22.13
CA ASN A 438 36.35 8.20 -20.77
C ASN A 438 35.74 9.18 -19.76
N VAL A 439 35.65 10.47 -20.10
CA VAL A 439 35.02 11.50 -19.24
C VAL A 439 33.54 11.20 -19.03
N PHE A 440 32.78 10.91 -20.10
CA PHE A 440 31.37 10.53 -19.96
C PHE A 440 31.19 9.22 -19.18
N SER A 441 32.04 8.21 -19.41
CA SER A 441 31.99 6.93 -18.68
C SER A 441 32.28 7.11 -17.18
N LEU A 442 33.23 7.99 -16.84
CA LEU A 442 33.52 8.37 -15.46
C LEU A 442 32.35 9.16 -14.83
N PHE A 443 31.73 10.07 -15.58
CA PHE A 443 30.57 10.83 -15.11
C PHE A 443 29.35 9.94 -14.90
N VAL A 444 29.11 8.94 -15.76
CA VAL A 444 28.09 7.90 -15.56
C VAL A 444 28.37 7.12 -14.27
N LEU A 445 29.59 6.64 -14.06
CA LEU A 445 29.94 5.92 -12.82
C LEU A 445 29.74 6.78 -11.57
N ILE A 446 30.25 8.02 -11.55
CA ILE A 446 30.08 8.96 -10.42
C ILE A 446 28.59 9.22 -10.16
N SER A 447 27.82 9.52 -11.20
CA SER A 447 26.38 9.79 -11.09
C SER A 447 25.60 8.59 -10.59
N TYR A 448 25.96 7.37 -11.02
CA TYR A 448 25.38 6.12 -10.54
C TYR A 448 25.69 5.87 -9.05
N LEU A 449 26.95 6.03 -8.64
CA LEU A 449 27.39 5.86 -7.25
C LEU A 449 26.71 6.88 -6.32
N LEU A 450 26.62 8.15 -6.72
CA LEU A 450 25.90 9.19 -5.99
C LEU A 450 24.39 8.92 -5.91
N SER A 451 23.77 8.41 -6.98
CA SER A 451 22.31 8.23 -7.02
C SER A 451 21.81 6.97 -6.28
N ASN A 452 22.68 6.00 -6.00
CA ASN A 452 22.30 4.69 -5.47
C ASN A 452 23.08 4.25 -4.20
N HIS A 453 24.09 5.01 -3.79
CA HIS A 453 24.92 4.80 -2.58
C HIS A 453 25.17 3.33 -2.22
N PRO A 454 25.97 2.62 -3.04
CA PRO A 454 26.21 1.21 -2.81
C PRO A 454 26.83 0.98 -1.43
N ARG A 455 26.10 0.33 -0.53
CA ARG A 455 26.62 0.05 0.81
C ARG A 455 27.83 -0.88 0.70
N LEU A 456 28.96 -0.43 1.22
CA LEU A 456 30.10 -1.30 1.48
C LEU A 456 29.64 -2.37 2.50
N PRO A 457 29.78 -3.67 2.21
CA PRO A 457 29.35 -4.70 3.14
C PRO A 457 30.16 -4.62 4.43
N SER A 458 29.52 -4.89 5.56
CA SER A 458 30.21 -4.98 6.83
C SER A 458 31.20 -6.15 6.82
N TRP A 459 32.32 -6.03 7.53
CA TRP A 459 33.25 -7.14 7.77
C TRP A 459 32.56 -8.36 8.40
N SER A 460 31.47 -8.16 9.14
CA SER A 460 30.61 -9.25 9.65
C SER A 460 29.80 -9.94 8.55
N GLU A 461 29.39 -9.25 7.48
CA GLU A 461 28.63 -9.82 6.37
C GLU A 461 29.52 -10.61 5.41
N ILE A 462 30.75 -10.13 5.16
CA ILE A 462 31.75 -10.86 4.36
C ILE A 462 32.12 -12.19 5.04
N THR A 463 32.12 -12.23 6.38
CA THR A 463 32.46 -13.41 7.17
C THR A 463 31.26 -14.34 7.46
N LYS A 464 29.99 -13.86 7.42
CA LYS A 464 28.76 -14.70 7.51
C LYS A 464 28.84 -16.00 6.68
N PRO A 465 29.16 -16.00 5.36
CA PRO A 465 29.19 -17.24 4.56
C PRO A 465 30.32 -18.19 4.97
N LEU A 466 31.52 -17.68 5.26
CA LEU A 466 32.64 -18.50 5.72
C LEU A 466 32.33 -19.16 7.07
N ARG A 467 31.66 -18.41 7.97
CA ARG A 467 31.23 -18.88 9.29
C ARG A 467 30.13 -19.94 9.20
N ARG A 468 29.23 -19.88 8.21
CA ARG A 468 28.24 -20.94 7.92
C ARG A 468 28.85 -22.23 7.36
N VAL A 469 30.00 -22.15 6.69
CA VAL A 469 30.71 -23.33 6.16
C VAL A 469 31.55 -24.02 7.23
N TYR A 470 32.10 -23.27 8.19
CA TYR A 470 33.01 -23.79 9.23
C TYR A 470 32.40 -23.95 10.63
N GLY A 471 31.21 -23.42 10.89
CA GLY A 471 30.57 -23.47 12.20
C GLY A 471 29.14 -24.02 12.15
N LYS A 472 28.79 -24.83 13.14
CA LYS A 472 27.38 -24.95 13.54
C LYS A 472 26.91 -23.56 13.96
N VAL A 473 25.80 -23.11 13.39
CA VAL A 473 25.10 -21.89 13.79
C VAL A 473 23.87 -22.34 14.57
N ASP A 474 23.69 -21.80 15.77
CA ASP A 474 22.52 -22.11 16.59
C ASP A 474 21.26 -21.53 15.95
N GLU A 475 20.16 -22.29 15.94
CA GLU A 475 18.95 -21.93 15.20
C GLU A 475 18.34 -20.61 15.71
N GLU A 476 18.41 -20.35 17.02
CA GLU A 476 18.02 -19.06 17.62
C GLU A 476 18.84 -17.85 17.11
N GLU A 477 20.14 -17.99 16.83
CA GLU A 477 20.92 -16.88 16.25
C GLU A 477 20.46 -16.63 14.80
N ASN A 478 20.14 -17.70 14.07
CA ASN A 478 19.73 -17.64 12.67
C ASN A 478 18.33 -17.01 12.51
N GLU A 479 17.36 -17.31 13.40
CA GLU A 479 16.05 -16.64 13.44
C GLU A 479 16.17 -15.15 13.82
N ARG A 480 16.96 -14.83 14.85
CA ARG A 480 17.21 -13.44 15.26
C ARG A 480 17.94 -12.62 14.18
N LEU A 481 18.74 -13.28 13.33
CA LEU A 481 19.35 -12.69 12.15
C LEU A 481 18.34 -12.54 10.99
N GLN A 482 17.49 -13.52 10.72
CA GLN A 482 16.45 -13.43 9.68
C GLN A 482 15.46 -12.28 9.94
N ASN A 483 14.99 -12.10 11.18
CA ASN A 483 14.12 -10.99 11.56
C ASN A 483 14.80 -9.61 11.52
N LYS A 484 16.12 -9.55 11.30
CA LYS A 484 16.90 -8.29 11.26
C LYS A 484 17.47 -7.99 9.87
N ASP A 485 17.74 -9.03 9.08
CA ASP A 485 18.17 -8.94 7.68
C ASP A 485 16.96 -8.71 6.73
N THR A 486 16.03 -7.80 7.06
CA THR A 486 15.00 -7.33 6.11
C THR A 486 15.70 -6.59 4.97
N VAL A 487 15.96 -7.30 3.87
CA VAL A 487 16.73 -6.77 2.74
C VAL A 487 15.95 -5.63 2.08
N SER A 488 16.44 -4.40 2.30
CA SER A 488 15.95 -3.19 1.65
C SER A 488 15.92 -3.37 0.13
N LYS A 489 14.79 -2.98 -0.47
CA LYS A 489 14.50 -3.14 -1.90
C LYS A 489 15.12 -2.03 -2.75
N LEU A 490 15.50 -0.92 -2.12
CA LEU A 490 16.22 0.18 -2.75
C LEU A 490 17.74 0.10 -2.54
N ASP A 491 18.23 -0.54 -1.46
CA ASP A 491 19.67 -0.64 -1.20
C ASP A 491 20.41 -1.42 -2.31
N VAL A 492 21.32 -0.73 -2.98
CA VAL A 492 22.30 -1.39 -3.84
C VAL A 492 23.46 -1.90 -2.95
N LYS A 493 23.79 -3.19 -3.05
CA LYS A 493 25.02 -3.75 -2.45
C LYS A 493 26.22 -3.40 -3.33
N PHE A 494 27.38 -3.06 -2.73
CA PHE A 494 28.59 -2.73 -3.50
C PHE A 494 29.05 -3.84 -4.45
N PHE A 495 28.83 -5.11 -4.08
CA PHE A 495 29.08 -6.28 -4.95
C PHE A 495 27.80 -6.75 -5.67
N SER A 496 27.10 -5.81 -6.33
CA SER A 496 25.96 -6.11 -7.22
C SER A 496 26.44 -6.32 -8.65
N PHE A 497 25.68 -7.09 -9.45
CA PHE A 497 25.88 -7.16 -10.90
C PHE A 497 25.83 -5.77 -11.55
N ARG A 498 24.99 -4.86 -11.03
CA ARG A 498 24.84 -3.48 -11.57
C ARG A 498 26.03 -2.58 -11.23
N THR A 499 26.62 -2.69 -10.03
CA THR A 499 27.84 -1.94 -9.69
C THR A 499 29.02 -2.46 -10.50
N PHE A 500 29.15 -3.80 -10.62
CA PHE A 500 30.16 -4.42 -11.47
C PHE A 500 30.02 -3.98 -12.94
N TYR A 501 28.80 -3.92 -13.49
CA TYR A 501 28.57 -3.43 -14.85
C TYR A 501 29.13 -2.01 -15.07
N TYR A 502 28.82 -1.04 -14.21
CA TYR A 502 29.32 0.34 -14.39
C TYR A 502 30.82 0.48 -14.11
N MET A 503 31.39 -0.34 -13.23
CA MET A 503 32.86 -0.44 -13.07
C MET A 503 33.53 -1.00 -14.33
N ALA A 504 32.94 -2.05 -14.92
CA ALA A 504 33.41 -2.63 -16.18
C ALA A 504 33.23 -1.67 -17.36
N PHE A 505 32.16 -0.87 -17.39
CA PHE A 505 31.92 0.17 -18.40
C PHE A 505 33.07 1.20 -18.41
N LEU A 506 33.48 1.71 -17.24
CA LEU A 506 34.66 2.59 -17.17
C LEU A 506 35.96 1.85 -17.54
N GLY A 507 36.15 0.62 -17.03
CA GLY A 507 37.36 -0.18 -17.32
C GLY A 507 37.54 -0.50 -18.80
N MET A 508 36.46 -0.85 -19.51
CA MET A 508 36.47 -1.12 -20.94
C MET A 508 36.66 0.15 -21.77
N SER A 509 36.21 1.32 -21.30
CA SER A 509 36.47 2.61 -21.97
C SER A 509 37.97 2.95 -21.90
N ILE A 510 38.58 2.77 -20.73
CA ILE A 510 40.03 2.96 -20.53
C ILE A 510 40.81 1.96 -21.40
N ALA A 511 40.44 0.67 -21.38
CA ALA A 511 41.04 -0.34 -22.24
C ALA A 511 40.87 -0.02 -23.74
N GLY A 512 39.72 0.53 -24.13
CA GLY A 512 39.41 1.01 -25.49
C GLY A 512 40.37 2.07 -26.00
N THR A 513 40.88 2.91 -25.10
CA THR A 513 41.87 3.96 -25.40
C THR A 513 43.22 3.37 -25.83
N PHE A 514 43.55 2.17 -25.38
CA PHE A 514 44.75 1.42 -25.82
C PHE A 514 44.46 0.45 -26.97
N TYR A 515 43.27 -0.16 -26.98
CA TYR A 515 42.85 -1.16 -27.97
C TYR A 515 41.39 -0.91 -28.37
N GLY A 516 41.16 -0.29 -29.53
CA GLY A 516 39.85 0.24 -29.94
C GLY A 516 38.66 -0.75 -29.88
N TYR A 517 38.91 -2.06 -30.00
CA TYR A 517 37.89 -3.12 -29.92
C TYR A 517 37.00 -3.03 -28.67
N PHE A 518 37.53 -2.60 -27.52
CA PHE A 518 36.73 -2.50 -26.29
C PHE A 518 35.65 -1.41 -26.38
N PHE A 519 35.71 -0.46 -27.32
CA PHE A 519 34.61 0.46 -27.57
C PHE A 519 33.33 -0.24 -28.06
N ALA A 520 33.41 -1.43 -28.66
CA ALA A 520 32.24 -2.21 -29.06
C ALA A 520 31.38 -2.67 -27.86
N PHE A 521 31.99 -2.96 -26.70
CA PHE A 521 31.28 -3.40 -25.49
C PHE A 521 30.20 -2.40 -25.03
N HIS A 522 30.48 -1.10 -25.17
CA HIS A 522 29.62 -0.04 -24.68
C HIS A 522 28.29 0.08 -25.46
N LEU A 523 28.22 -0.46 -26.68
CA LEU A 523 26.97 -0.55 -27.45
C LEU A 523 25.89 -1.37 -26.70
N LEU A 524 26.29 -2.34 -25.87
CA LEU A 524 25.37 -3.13 -25.05
C LEU A 524 24.60 -2.28 -24.02
N ASN A 525 25.05 -1.07 -23.71
CA ASN A 525 24.34 -0.15 -22.80
C ASN A 525 22.95 0.28 -23.34
N VAL A 526 22.69 0.12 -24.64
CA VAL A 526 21.34 0.28 -25.22
C VAL A 526 20.30 -0.60 -24.51
N VAL A 527 20.70 -1.77 -24.00
CA VAL A 527 19.82 -2.71 -23.30
C VAL A 527 19.41 -2.20 -21.91
N ASN A 528 20.31 -1.50 -21.20
CA ASN A 528 19.97 -0.86 -19.92
C ASN A 528 19.00 0.32 -20.08
N ASN A 529 19.03 0.96 -21.24
CA ASN A 529 18.22 2.14 -21.56
C ASN A 529 16.85 1.80 -22.17
N ASN A 530 16.56 0.52 -22.45
CA ASN A 530 15.31 0.08 -23.08
C ASN A 530 14.65 -1.08 -22.29
N GLN A 531 13.46 -0.83 -21.75
CA GLN A 531 12.71 -1.78 -20.94
C GLN A 531 12.40 -3.10 -21.65
N LEU A 532 12.17 -3.09 -22.97
CA LEU A 532 11.88 -4.30 -23.76
C LEU A 532 13.13 -5.18 -23.89
N LEU A 533 14.27 -4.59 -24.23
CA LEU A 533 15.54 -5.31 -24.33
C LEU A 533 16.00 -5.84 -22.97
N SER A 534 15.81 -5.05 -21.90
CA SER A 534 16.07 -5.49 -20.53
C SER A 534 15.18 -6.67 -20.11
N GLY A 535 13.91 -6.68 -20.55
CA GLY A 535 12.99 -7.80 -20.38
C GLY A 535 13.46 -9.10 -21.04
N VAL A 536 14.06 -9.04 -22.23
CA VAL A 536 14.66 -10.20 -22.92
C VAL A 536 15.81 -10.80 -22.10
N ILE A 537 16.72 -9.98 -21.57
CA ILE A 537 17.78 -10.48 -20.67
C ILE A 537 17.20 -11.03 -19.37
N LYS A 538 16.13 -10.41 -18.81
CA LYS A 538 15.46 -10.93 -17.61
C LYS A 538 14.90 -12.34 -17.84
N ALA A 539 14.27 -12.62 -18.98
CA ALA A 539 13.72 -13.94 -19.29
C ALA A 539 14.77 -15.06 -19.27
N VAL A 540 15.95 -14.83 -19.86
CA VAL A 540 17.05 -15.80 -19.85
C VAL A 540 17.70 -15.94 -18.46
N THR A 541 17.78 -14.85 -17.70
CA THR A 541 18.47 -14.85 -16.39
C THR A 541 17.62 -15.29 -15.21
N GLN A 542 16.28 -15.18 -15.27
CA GLN A 542 15.38 -15.54 -14.17
C GLN A 542 15.51 -17.02 -13.77
N ASN A 543 15.40 -17.94 -14.74
CA ASN A 543 15.64 -19.39 -14.53
C ASN A 543 17.07 -19.81 -14.93
N GLY A 544 18.04 -18.90 -14.78
CA GLY A 544 19.43 -19.11 -15.17
C GLY A 544 20.11 -20.31 -14.48
N TYR A 545 19.68 -20.68 -13.26
CA TYR A 545 20.15 -21.90 -12.59
C TYR A 545 19.68 -23.17 -13.31
N SER A 546 18.42 -23.24 -13.74
CA SER A 546 17.88 -24.38 -14.49
C SER A 546 18.59 -24.53 -15.84
N LEU A 547 18.80 -23.40 -16.53
CA LEU A 547 19.56 -23.33 -17.78
C LEU A 547 21.02 -23.79 -17.59
N LEU A 548 21.68 -23.37 -16.50
CA LEU A 548 23.04 -23.80 -16.15
C LEU A 548 23.12 -25.31 -15.89
N TRP A 549 22.17 -25.89 -15.15
CA TRP A 549 22.14 -27.35 -14.91
C TRP A 549 21.91 -28.15 -16.19
N VAL A 550 21.02 -27.69 -17.09
CA VAL A 550 20.82 -28.32 -18.41
C VAL A 550 22.07 -28.18 -19.28
N ALA A 551 22.76 -27.03 -19.25
CA ALA A 551 24.03 -26.85 -19.97
C ALA A 551 25.15 -27.77 -19.43
N ILE A 552 25.26 -27.94 -18.10
CA ILE A 552 26.19 -28.88 -17.47
C ILE A 552 25.87 -30.32 -17.90
N LEU A 553 24.60 -30.72 -17.88
CA LEU A 553 24.16 -32.04 -18.35
C LEU A 553 24.51 -32.24 -19.83
N GLY A 554 24.27 -31.25 -20.68
CA GLY A 554 24.64 -31.27 -22.10
C GLY A 554 26.15 -31.48 -22.30
N ILE A 555 26.99 -30.75 -21.55
CA ILE A 555 28.45 -30.90 -21.59
C ILE A 555 28.87 -32.31 -21.15
N ILE A 556 28.24 -32.88 -20.11
CA ILE A 556 28.52 -34.25 -19.64
C ILE A 556 28.16 -35.28 -20.72
N VAL A 557 27.00 -35.15 -21.36
CA VAL A 557 26.58 -36.07 -22.45
C VAL A 557 27.51 -35.93 -23.66
N ILE A 558 27.88 -34.70 -24.05
CA ILE A 558 28.85 -34.47 -25.13
C ILE A 558 30.23 -35.04 -24.79
N TYR A 559 30.69 -34.94 -23.55
CA TYR A 559 31.94 -35.57 -23.10
C TYR A 559 31.89 -37.11 -23.19
N ILE A 560 30.75 -37.73 -22.87
CA ILE A 560 30.54 -39.18 -23.05
C ILE A 560 30.63 -39.56 -24.54
N TYR A 561 29.96 -38.82 -25.43
CA TYR A 561 30.11 -39.02 -26.89
C TYR A 561 31.56 -38.80 -27.35
N SER A 562 32.26 -37.82 -26.81
CA SER A 562 33.67 -37.54 -27.12
C SER A 562 34.61 -38.68 -26.71
N LEU A 563 34.34 -39.31 -25.55
CA LEU A 563 35.07 -40.48 -25.06
C LEU A 563 34.78 -41.71 -25.93
N ILE A 564 33.52 -41.94 -26.32
CA ILE A 564 33.13 -43.02 -27.24
C ILE A 564 33.80 -42.83 -28.61
N GLY A 565 33.78 -41.60 -29.16
CA GLY A 565 34.44 -41.25 -30.41
C GLY A 565 35.96 -41.49 -30.36
N PHE A 566 36.62 -41.04 -29.29
CA PHE A 566 38.05 -41.25 -29.08
C PHE A 566 38.42 -42.73 -28.88
N ALA A 567 37.56 -43.53 -28.25
CA ALA A 567 37.83 -44.95 -27.96
C ALA A 567 37.54 -45.91 -29.12
N LEU A 568 36.45 -45.69 -29.87
CA LEU A 568 35.98 -46.63 -30.90
C LEU A 568 36.16 -46.13 -32.34
N MET A 569 36.16 -44.82 -32.55
CA MET A 569 36.01 -44.20 -33.88
C MET A 569 37.10 -43.18 -34.22
N ARG A 570 38.24 -43.18 -33.50
CA ARG A 570 39.33 -42.20 -33.67
C ARG A 570 39.84 -42.08 -35.12
N GLN A 571 39.81 -43.17 -35.89
CA GLN A 571 40.22 -43.20 -37.30
C GLN A 571 39.27 -42.42 -38.25
N SER A 572 38.02 -42.18 -37.85
CA SER A 572 37.05 -41.38 -38.62
C SER A 572 37.28 -39.86 -38.49
N PHE A 573 38.02 -39.42 -37.47
CA PHE A 573 38.37 -38.00 -37.28
C PHE A 573 39.61 -37.65 -38.12
N LYS A 574 39.39 -37.18 -39.35
CA LYS A 574 40.45 -36.80 -40.30
C LYS A 574 40.96 -35.37 -40.05
N PRO A 575 42.25 -35.16 -39.71
CA PRO A 575 42.81 -33.81 -39.48
C PRO A 575 42.64 -32.86 -40.68
N ASP A 576 42.60 -33.41 -41.89
CA ASP A 576 42.43 -32.65 -43.16
C ASP A 576 41.07 -31.93 -43.26
N GLU A 577 40.03 -32.43 -42.60
CA GLU A 577 38.71 -31.76 -42.48
C GLU A 577 38.58 -30.97 -41.15
N TYR A 578 39.71 -30.60 -40.54
CA TYR A 578 39.84 -29.93 -39.23
C TYR A 578 39.30 -30.73 -38.03
N LEU A 579 39.18 -32.05 -38.15
CA LEU A 579 38.76 -32.95 -37.08
C LEU A 579 39.95 -33.41 -36.23
N TYR A 580 40.26 -32.68 -35.17
CA TYR A 580 41.36 -33.06 -34.26
C TYR A 580 40.87 -34.02 -33.18
N CYS A 581 41.38 -35.26 -33.15
CA CYS A 581 41.05 -36.27 -32.14
C CYS A 581 42.31 -37.01 -31.60
N ASP A 582 43.46 -36.33 -31.54
CA ASP A 582 44.71 -36.93 -31.03
C ASP A 582 44.78 -37.07 -29.51
N THR A 583 44.14 -36.14 -28.81
CA THR A 583 43.94 -36.18 -27.36
C THR A 583 42.44 -36.17 -27.09
N LEU A 584 42.03 -36.70 -25.93
CA LEU A 584 40.63 -36.61 -25.50
C LEU A 584 40.16 -35.14 -25.41
N TRP A 585 41.05 -34.20 -25.07
CA TRP A 585 40.76 -32.77 -25.10
C TRP A 585 40.46 -32.26 -26.51
N HIS A 586 41.33 -32.55 -27.49
CA HIS A 586 41.09 -32.18 -28.89
C HIS A 586 39.78 -32.79 -29.39
N CYS A 587 39.56 -34.09 -29.14
CA CYS A 587 38.35 -34.77 -29.57
C CYS A 587 37.10 -34.16 -28.91
N THR A 588 37.16 -33.81 -27.62
CA THR A 588 36.03 -33.15 -26.91
C THR A 588 35.71 -31.78 -27.49
N ILE A 589 36.72 -30.94 -27.77
CA ILE A 589 36.51 -29.63 -28.40
C ILE A 589 35.97 -29.78 -29.84
N THR A 590 36.44 -30.78 -30.59
CA THR A 590 35.92 -31.11 -31.93
C THR A 590 34.45 -31.54 -31.87
N VAL A 591 34.06 -32.44 -30.97
CA VAL A 591 32.66 -32.89 -30.83
C VAL A 591 31.76 -31.77 -30.27
N ILE A 592 32.24 -30.91 -29.36
CA ILE A 592 31.50 -29.71 -28.93
C ILE A 592 31.23 -28.79 -30.14
N ARG A 593 32.25 -28.49 -30.95
CA ARG A 593 32.13 -27.58 -32.11
C ARG A 593 31.19 -28.13 -33.18
N TYR A 594 31.46 -29.35 -33.67
CA TYR A 594 30.72 -29.94 -34.78
C TYR A 594 29.40 -30.60 -34.34
N GLY A 595 29.16 -30.76 -33.04
CA GLY A 595 27.93 -31.34 -32.50
C GLY A 595 26.91 -30.33 -31.94
N LEU A 596 27.32 -29.10 -31.60
CA LEU A 596 26.40 -28.02 -31.19
C LEU A 596 26.23 -26.90 -32.23
N ILE A 597 27.24 -26.64 -33.06
CA ILE A 597 27.27 -25.48 -33.98
C ILE A 597 27.34 -25.93 -35.44
N GLY A 598 28.10 -26.97 -35.73
CA GLY A 598 28.13 -27.61 -37.05
C GLY A 598 27.13 -28.75 -37.19
N ASP A 599 27.12 -29.37 -38.37
CA ASP A 599 26.57 -30.70 -38.58
C ASP A 599 27.69 -31.74 -38.38
N MET A 600 27.45 -32.75 -37.55
CA MET A 600 28.40 -33.84 -37.32
C MET A 600 28.30 -34.95 -38.37
N PHE A 601 27.15 -35.06 -39.07
CA PHE A 601 26.82 -36.12 -40.03
C PHE A 601 27.54 -35.94 -41.36
N GLU A 602 27.72 -34.70 -41.84
CA GLU A 602 28.45 -34.43 -43.07
C GLU A 602 29.97 -34.61 -42.92
N VAL A 603 30.49 -34.44 -41.71
CA VAL A 603 31.92 -34.25 -41.45
C VAL A 603 32.60 -35.55 -40.98
N LEU A 604 31.94 -36.39 -40.16
CA LEU A 604 32.53 -37.65 -39.67
C LEU A 604 32.41 -38.81 -40.67
N LYS A 605 33.03 -38.67 -41.84
CA LYS A 605 32.93 -39.64 -42.94
C LYS A 605 33.67 -40.95 -42.63
N GLN A 606 33.07 -42.07 -43.04
CA GLN A 606 33.68 -43.39 -43.04
C GLN A 606 35.01 -43.41 -43.84
N SER A 607 36.08 -43.99 -43.27
CA SER A 607 37.38 -44.13 -43.94
C SER A 607 37.44 -45.36 -44.85
N ASP A 608 36.91 -46.48 -44.36
CA ASP A 608 37.09 -47.82 -44.93
C ASP A 608 35.72 -48.44 -45.22
N GLY A 609 35.51 -48.99 -46.43
CA GLY A 609 34.21 -49.48 -46.92
C GLY A 609 33.58 -50.70 -46.21
N SER A 610 33.98 -50.99 -44.96
CA SER A 610 33.43 -52.06 -44.14
C SER A 610 32.07 -51.68 -43.54
N PHE A 611 31.04 -52.47 -43.83
CA PHE A 611 29.68 -52.31 -43.29
C PHE A 611 29.64 -52.34 -41.74
N GLY A 612 30.57 -53.05 -41.10
CA GLY A 612 30.67 -53.11 -39.64
C GLY A 612 30.97 -51.75 -38.99
N HIS A 613 31.84 -50.95 -39.60
CA HIS A 613 32.11 -49.58 -39.14
C HIS A 613 31.00 -48.61 -39.53
N PHE A 614 30.42 -48.75 -40.73
CA PHE A 614 29.26 -47.94 -41.14
C PHE A 614 28.13 -47.97 -40.10
N TRP A 615 27.77 -49.15 -39.59
CA TRP A 615 26.73 -49.30 -38.57
C TRP A 615 27.10 -48.63 -37.23
N GLN A 616 28.37 -48.69 -36.82
CA GLN A 616 28.86 -48.02 -35.61
C GLN A 616 28.74 -46.49 -35.72
N ILE A 617 29.17 -45.92 -36.85
CA ILE A 617 29.07 -44.48 -37.12
C ILE A 617 27.60 -44.05 -37.22
N ALA A 618 26.74 -44.83 -37.90
CA ALA A 618 25.31 -44.54 -38.02
C ALA A 618 24.58 -44.55 -36.67
N LEU A 619 24.86 -45.53 -35.79
CA LEU A 619 24.29 -45.58 -34.44
C LEU A 619 24.74 -44.37 -33.60
N TYR A 620 26.03 -44.03 -33.65
CA TYR A 620 26.60 -42.86 -32.99
C TYR A 620 25.90 -41.57 -33.45
N HIS A 621 25.68 -41.41 -34.74
CA HIS A 621 25.01 -40.24 -35.31
C HIS A 621 23.53 -40.13 -34.94
N VAL A 622 22.74 -41.19 -35.11
CA VAL A 622 21.30 -41.15 -34.80
C VAL A 622 21.06 -40.91 -33.31
N SER A 623 21.86 -41.52 -32.44
CA SER A 623 21.77 -41.28 -31.00
C SER A 623 22.20 -39.86 -30.63
N PHE A 624 23.30 -39.34 -31.19
CA PHE A 624 23.72 -37.95 -30.99
C PHE A 624 22.64 -36.93 -31.42
N PHE A 625 22.05 -37.12 -32.61
CA PHE A 625 20.98 -36.25 -33.14
C PHE A 625 19.77 -36.19 -32.20
N ILE A 626 19.35 -37.33 -31.65
CA ILE A 626 18.19 -37.41 -30.76
C ILE A 626 18.53 -36.74 -29.42
N PHE A 627 19.63 -37.10 -28.77
CA PHE A 627 19.92 -36.63 -27.41
C PHE A 627 20.40 -35.17 -27.34
N ILE A 628 21.30 -34.74 -28.22
CA ILE A 628 21.86 -33.38 -28.17
C ILE A 628 21.02 -32.41 -28.99
N THR A 629 20.84 -32.67 -30.28
CA THR A 629 20.19 -31.72 -31.20
C THR A 629 18.68 -31.65 -30.98
N THR A 630 18.01 -32.80 -30.86
CA THR A 630 16.53 -32.87 -30.80
C THR A 630 15.99 -32.71 -29.39
N ILE A 631 16.61 -33.31 -28.38
CA ILE A 631 16.15 -33.20 -26.98
C ILE A 631 16.84 -32.02 -26.28
N GLY A 632 18.18 -31.96 -26.27
CA GLY A 632 18.94 -30.94 -25.53
C GLY A 632 18.60 -29.49 -25.92
N LEU A 633 18.66 -29.14 -27.20
CA LEU A 633 18.37 -27.77 -27.66
C LEU A 633 16.89 -27.37 -27.45
N ASN A 634 15.95 -28.31 -27.63
CA ASN A 634 14.53 -28.03 -27.41
C ASN A 634 14.17 -27.90 -25.92
N ILE A 635 14.85 -28.59 -25.00
CA ILE A 635 14.70 -28.34 -23.56
C ILE A 635 15.21 -26.93 -23.20
N ILE A 636 16.37 -26.52 -23.75
CA ILE A 636 16.92 -25.17 -23.54
C ILE A 636 15.94 -24.10 -24.06
N PHE A 637 15.39 -24.29 -25.27
CA PHE A 637 14.39 -23.38 -25.84
C PHE A 637 13.08 -23.38 -25.03
N GLY A 638 12.60 -24.55 -24.60
CA GLY A 638 11.40 -24.69 -23.77
C GLY A 638 11.49 -23.89 -22.47
N ILE A 639 12.59 -24.05 -21.71
CA ILE A 639 12.82 -23.29 -20.47
C ILE A 639 12.80 -21.76 -20.70
N ILE A 640 13.26 -21.30 -21.86
CA ILE A 640 13.26 -19.86 -22.23
C ILE A 640 11.85 -19.40 -22.65
N VAL A 641 11.08 -20.22 -23.37
CA VAL A 641 9.67 -19.91 -23.72
C VAL A 641 8.78 -19.91 -22.48
N ASP A 642 9.05 -20.81 -21.53
CA ASP A 642 8.34 -20.87 -20.25
C ASP A 642 8.64 -19.62 -19.40
N THR A 643 9.88 -19.13 -19.32
CA THR A 643 10.17 -17.86 -18.60
C THR A 643 9.55 -16.64 -19.27
N PHE A 644 9.51 -16.59 -20.61
CA PHE A 644 8.79 -15.53 -21.33
C PHE A 644 7.28 -15.55 -21.03
N SER A 645 6.69 -16.75 -20.96
CA SER A 645 5.28 -16.94 -20.62
C SER A 645 5.01 -16.53 -19.16
N GLU A 646 5.81 -17.01 -18.22
CA GLU A 646 5.74 -16.64 -16.81
C GLU A 646 5.85 -15.12 -16.60
N LEU A 647 6.82 -14.46 -17.23
CA LEU A 647 7.02 -13.02 -17.15
C LEU A 647 5.86 -12.22 -17.77
N ARG A 648 5.30 -12.68 -18.89
CA ARG A 648 4.11 -12.07 -19.49
C ARG A 648 2.91 -12.19 -18.56
N ASP A 649 2.72 -13.37 -17.96
CA ASP A 649 1.54 -13.66 -17.16
C ASP A 649 1.65 -13.07 -15.73
N LEU A 650 2.87 -12.88 -15.21
CA LEU A 650 3.15 -12.03 -14.04
C LEU A 650 2.79 -10.57 -14.34
N LYS A 651 3.22 -10.03 -15.48
CA LYS A 651 2.89 -8.66 -15.89
C LYS A 651 1.38 -8.49 -16.10
N TRP A 652 0.73 -9.44 -16.76
CA TRP A 652 -0.72 -9.40 -17.00
C TRP A 652 -1.52 -9.44 -15.69
N ARG A 653 -1.15 -10.31 -14.73
CA ARG A 653 -1.75 -10.32 -13.38
C ARG A 653 -1.59 -8.98 -12.67
N ALA A 654 -0.43 -8.34 -12.74
CA ALA A 654 -0.23 -7.01 -12.17
C ALA A 654 -1.04 -5.92 -12.89
N GLU A 655 -1.18 -5.98 -14.22
CA GLU A 655 -2.02 -5.04 -14.98
C GLU A 655 -3.53 -5.23 -14.77
N SER A 656 -4.00 -6.45 -14.49
CA SER A 656 -5.39 -6.74 -14.11
C SER A 656 -5.65 -6.27 -12.67
N ASP A 657 -4.82 -6.66 -11.69
CA ASP A 657 -4.95 -6.20 -10.30
C ASP A 657 -4.98 -4.67 -10.15
N MET A 658 -4.29 -3.94 -11.03
CA MET A 658 -4.29 -2.47 -11.08
C MET A 658 -5.49 -1.83 -11.78
N LYS A 659 -6.29 -2.57 -12.56
CA LYS A 659 -7.51 -2.10 -13.25
C LYS A 659 -8.79 -2.54 -12.55
N ASP A 660 -8.74 -3.72 -11.95
CA ASP A 660 -9.90 -4.48 -11.52
C ASP A 660 -10.06 -4.46 -9.98
N THR A 661 -9.08 -3.93 -9.23
CA THR A 661 -9.08 -3.93 -7.76
C THR A 661 -8.38 -2.69 -7.19
N CYS A 662 -8.97 -2.04 -6.18
CA CYS A 662 -8.33 -0.91 -5.51
C CYS A 662 -7.13 -1.40 -4.70
N PHE A 663 -5.97 -0.74 -4.85
CA PHE A 663 -4.74 -1.16 -4.17
C PHE A 663 -4.81 -1.08 -2.64
N ILE A 664 -5.60 -0.14 -2.09
CA ILE A 664 -5.69 0.12 -0.65
C ILE A 664 -6.76 -0.76 -0.01
N CYS A 665 -8.04 -0.57 -0.37
CA CYS A 665 -9.14 -1.34 0.23
C CYS A 665 -9.35 -2.73 -0.37
N CYS A 666 -8.68 -3.09 -1.46
CA CYS A 666 -8.80 -4.40 -2.12
C CYS A 666 -10.22 -4.80 -2.59
N ARG A 667 -11.17 -3.86 -2.66
CA ARG A 667 -12.46 -4.06 -3.33
C ARG A 667 -12.34 -3.97 -4.86
N ASN A 668 -13.26 -4.62 -5.56
CA ASN A 668 -13.28 -4.70 -7.02
C ASN A 668 -13.73 -3.36 -7.65
N SER A 669 -13.25 -3.03 -8.85
CA SER A 669 -13.64 -1.80 -9.56
C SER A 669 -15.15 -1.71 -9.82
N HIS A 670 -15.83 -2.83 -10.07
CA HIS A 670 -17.28 -2.95 -10.26
C HIS A 670 -18.10 -2.26 -9.14
N ASP A 671 -17.68 -2.40 -7.87
CA ASP A 671 -18.40 -1.82 -6.74
C ASP A 671 -18.48 -0.28 -6.84
N PHE A 672 -17.40 0.34 -7.33
CA PHE A 672 -17.25 1.80 -7.44
C PHE A 672 -17.88 2.39 -8.70
N GLU A 673 -18.04 1.58 -9.77
CA GLU A 673 -18.82 1.97 -10.95
C GLU A 673 -20.33 1.93 -10.67
N HIS A 674 -20.81 1.03 -9.79
CA HIS A 674 -22.24 0.90 -9.47
C HIS A 674 -22.71 1.77 -8.30
N HIS A 675 -21.90 1.95 -7.25
CA HIS A 675 -22.30 2.67 -6.02
C HIS A 675 -21.44 3.91 -5.74
N GLY A 676 -20.33 4.09 -6.45
CA GLY A 676 -19.39 5.18 -6.27
C GLY A 676 -19.45 6.24 -7.37
N LYS A 677 -18.35 6.97 -7.54
CA LYS A 677 -18.16 8.00 -8.58
C LYS A 677 -17.26 7.49 -9.74
N GLY A 678 -17.27 6.19 -9.96
CA GLY A 678 -16.32 5.48 -10.84
C GLY A 678 -15.00 5.16 -10.15
N PHE A 679 -14.39 4.04 -10.55
CA PHE A 679 -13.16 3.49 -9.96
C PHE A 679 -11.94 4.42 -10.12
N ASP A 680 -11.82 5.07 -11.29
CA ASP A 680 -10.73 6.02 -11.55
C ASP A 680 -10.80 7.25 -10.63
N HIS A 681 -12.01 7.70 -10.25
CA HIS A 681 -12.19 8.75 -9.27
C HIS A 681 -11.73 8.31 -7.88
N HIS A 682 -12.16 7.11 -7.45
CA HIS A 682 -11.79 6.52 -6.18
C HIS A 682 -10.27 6.39 -6.02
N VAL A 683 -9.59 5.76 -6.98
CA VAL A 683 -8.13 5.53 -6.93
C VAL A 683 -7.31 6.83 -7.01
N LYS A 684 -7.83 7.89 -7.67
CA LYS A 684 -7.11 9.17 -7.78
C LYS A 684 -7.31 10.12 -6.60
N ASN A 685 -8.53 10.19 -6.07
CA ASN A 685 -8.93 11.23 -5.10
C ASN A 685 -9.13 10.71 -3.67
N GLU A 686 -9.53 9.45 -3.50
CA GLU A 686 -9.90 8.86 -2.21
C GLU A 686 -8.79 7.91 -1.73
N HIS A 687 -8.56 6.81 -2.46
CA HIS A 687 -7.63 5.72 -2.09
C HIS A 687 -6.33 5.78 -2.89
N ASN A 688 -5.75 6.98 -2.99
CA ASN A 688 -4.52 7.22 -3.73
C ASN A 688 -3.30 6.66 -2.98
N MET A 689 -2.73 5.55 -3.48
CA MET A 689 -1.56 4.87 -2.89
C MET A 689 -0.40 5.84 -2.55
N TRP A 690 -0.15 6.86 -3.37
CA TRP A 690 0.91 7.82 -3.12
C TRP A 690 0.59 8.76 -1.95
N ALA A 691 -0.69 9.06 -1.68
CA ALA A 691 -1.10 9.89 -0.55
C ALA A 691 -0.75 9.22 0.79
N TYR A 692 -0.89 7.90 0.93
CA TYR A 692 -0.46 7.18 2.14
C TYR A 692 1.05 7.30 2.37
N ILE A 693 1.86 7.19 1.30
CA ILE A 693 3.32 7.40 1.39
C ILE A 693 3.64 8.86 1.75
N PHE A 694 2.98 9.84 1.13
CA PHE A 694 3.17 11.26 1.46
C PHE A 694 2.70 11.60 2.89
N PHE A 695 1.67 10.94 3.42
CA PHE A 695 1.19 11.11 4.79
C PHE A 695 2.20 10.57 5.80
N LEU A 696 2.75 9.38 5.57
CA LEU A 696 3.80 8.82 6.44
C LEU A 696 5.07 9.68 6.41
N ILE A 697 5.41 10.30 5.27
CA ILE A 697 6.48 11.32 5.14
C ILE A 697 6.10 12.64 5.84
N HIS A 698 4.82 12.99 5.91
CA HIS A 698 4.33 14.19 6.61
C HIS A 698 4.58 14.06 8.11
N LEU A 699 4.14 12.94 8.71
CA LEU A 699 4.33 12.62 10.13
C LEU A 699 5.82 12.69 10.54
N GLU A 700 6.69 12.09 9.73
CA GLU A 700 8.16 12.10 9.91
C GLU A 700 8.80 13.50 9.77
N SER A 701 8.02 14.52 9.37
CA SER A 701 8.46 15.90 9.17
C SER A 701 7.83 16.94 10.12
N GLN A 702 7.01 16.46 11.06
CA GLN A 702 6.40 17.19 12.18
C GLN A 702 7.12 16.83 13.50
N LYS A 703 6.74 17.48 14.60
CA LYS A 703 7.10 17.02 15.96
C LYS A 703 5.94 16.22 16.54
N SER A 704 6.24 15.33 17.49
CA SER A 704 5.23 14.55 18.22
C SER A 704 4.24 15.40 19.03
N SER A 705 4.60 16.63 19.38
CA SER A 705 3.73 17.64 20.02
C SER A 705 2.79 18.37 19.06
N ASP A 706 2.95 18.19 17.75
CA ASP A 706 2.31 19.00 16.72
C ASP A 706 1.33 18.14 15.87
N TYR A 707 1.00 16.92 16.32
CA TYR A 707 0.10 15.97 15.64
C TYR A 707 -1.38 16.22 15.97
N THR A 708 -2.27 16.03 15.00
CA THR A 708 -3.73 15.97 15.22
C THR A 708 -4.15 14.68 15.93
N ALA A 709 -5.44 14.54 16.25
CA ALA A 709 -5.93 13.41 17.02
C ALA A 709 -5.81 12.08 16.28
N LEU A 710 -5.92 12.10 14.94
CA LEU A 710 -5.75 10.92 14.08
C LEU A 710 -4.31 10.71 13.63
N GLU A 711 -3.53 11.78 13.46
CA GLU A 711 -2.09 11.68 13.18
C GLU A 711 -1.33 10.95 14.31
N LEU A 712 -1.62 11.29 15.57
CA LEU A 712 -1.02 10.63 16.73
C LEU A 712 -1.48 9.17 16.89
N PHE A 713 -2.73 8.85 16.51
CA PHE A 713 -3.22 7.46 16.47
C PHE A 713 -2.43 6.61 15.46
N VAL A 714 -2.24 7.09 14.23
CA VAL A 714 -1.44 6.38 13.22
C VAL A 714 0.03 6.28 13.63
N HIS A 715 0.60 7.31 14.28
CA HIS A 715 1.96 7.25 14.83
C HIS A 715 2.11 6.12 15.86
N LYS A 716 1.20 6.05 16.85
CA LYS A 716 1.17 5.02 17.91
C LYS A 716 0.99 3.59 17.37
N LEU A 717 0.50 3.41 16.14
CA LEU A 717 0.42 2.11 15.44
C LEU A 717 1.67 1.82 14.60
N LYS A 718 2.16 2.82 13.84
CA LYS A 718 3.42 2.75 13.07
C LYS A 718 4.60 2.34 13.95
N GLU A 719 4.71 2.87 15.16
CA GLU A 719 5.76 2.52 16.14
C GLU A 719 5.70 1.06 16.61
N LYS A 720 4.54 0.41 16.48
CA LYS A 720 4.33 -1.02 16.81
C LYS A 720 4.43 -1.92 15.58
N GLU A 721 4.81 -1.36 14.43
CA GLU A 721 4.74 -1.97 13.09
C GLU A 721 3.36 -2.62 12.77
N ASN A 722 2.29 -2.03 13.33
CA ASN A 722 0.90 -2.40 13.03
C ASN A 722 0.32 -1.43 11.96
N PHE A 723 -0.38 -1.99 10.97
CA PHE A 723 -0.94 -1.26 9.83
C PHE A 723 -2.47 -1.43 9.68
N ASP A 724 -3.15 -1.93 10.70
CA ASP A 724 -4.60 -2.19 10.74
C ASP A 724 -5.45 -0.92 10.60
N PHE A 725 -4.84 0.27 10.70
CA PHE A 725 -5.48 1.55 10.40
C PHE A 725 -5.80 1.73 8.90
N ILE A 726 -5.27 0.90 8.01
CA ILE A 726 -5.59 0.98 6.57
C ILE A 726 -6.94 0.32 6.28
N PRO A 727 -7.84 0.96 5.51
CA PRO A 727 -9.22 0.52 5.34
C PRO A 727 -9.35 -0.70 4.40
N LEU A 728 -8.97 -1.88 4.88
CA LEU A 728 -9.16 -3.15 4.17
C LEU A 728 -10.65 -3.50 4.03
N ASN A 729 -11.08 -3.80 2.80
CA ASN A 729 -12.45 -4.12 2.40
C ASN A 729 -13.52 -3.04 2.74
N ARG A 730 -13.10 -1.81 3.07
CA ARG A 730 -13.97 -0.69 3.46
C ARG A 730 -13.59 0.58 2.69
N ALA A 731 -14.55 1.44 2.37
CA ALA A 731 -14.32 2.76 1.77
C ALA A 731 -15.48 3.70 2.10
N LEU A 732 -15.24 4.99 2.36
CA LEU A 732 -16.30 5.92 2.77
C LEU A 732 -17.41 6.05 1.71
N CYS A 733 -17.05 6.05 0.43
CA CYS A 733 -17.97 6.13 -0.70
C CYS A 733 -18.89 4.91 -0.88
N LEU A 734 -18.63 3.80 -0.19
CA LEU A 734 -19.47 2.58 -0.20
C LEU A 734 -20.17 2.34 1.14
N SER A 735 -19.97 3.21 2.14
CA SER A 735 -20.46 2.98 3.51
C SER A 735 -21.99 2.92 3.62
N THR A 736 -22.73 3.63 2.77
CA THR A 736 -24.20 3.57 2.72
C THR A 736 -24.70 2.24 2.16
N SER A 737 -24.14 1.77 1.04
CA SER A 737 -24.53 0.47 0.46
C SER A 737 -24.07 -0.71 1.32
N ASP A 738 -22.96 -0.59 2.04
CA ASP A 738 -22.54 -1.58 3.03
C ASP A 738 -23.53 -1.64 4.22
N LEU A 739 -24.07 -0.50 4.68
CA LEU A 739 -25.15 -0.44 5.67
C LEU A 739 -26.45 -1.07 5.16
N ASP A 740 -26.97 -0.64 4.00
CA ASP A 740 -28.18 -1.21 3.40
C ASP A 740 -28.06 -2.75 3.22
N SER A 741 -26.87 -3.21 2.83
CA SER A 741 -26.57 -4.63 2.66
C SER A 741 -26.40 -5.40 3.99
N THR A 742 -26.22 -4.73 5.13
CA THR A 742 -26.10 -5.37 6.44
C THR A 742 -27.40 -5.32 7.21
N GLU A 743 -28.18 -4.23 7.14
CA GLU A 743 -29.55 -4.17 7.66
C GLU A 743 -30.44 -5.23 7.00
N SER A 744 -30.42 -5.36 5.67
CA SER A 744 -31.17 -6.40 4.95
C SER A 744 -30.82 -7.84 5.36
N LYS A 745 -29.54 -8.12 5.67
CA LYS A 745 -29.09 -9.43 6.20
C LYS A 745 -29.51 -9.64 7.65
N ILE A 746 -29.56 -8.57 8.45
CA ILE A 746 -30.04 -8.60 9.84
C ILE A 746 -31.56 -8.88 9.87
N ASP A 747 -32.33 -8.28 8.95
CA ASP A 747 -33.76 -8.54 8.77
C ASP A 747 -34.03 -9.99 8.28
N GLU A 748 -33.24 -10.51 7.35
CA GLU A 748 -33.33 -11.92 6.93
C GLU A 748 -33.05 -12.88 8.10
N LEU A 749 -32.02 -12.60 8.91
CA LEU A 749 -31.71 -13.35 10.13
C LEU A 749 -32.81 -13.22 11.19
N LEU A 750 -33.39 -12.04 11.38
CA LEU A 750 -34.54 -11.82 12.28
C LEU A 750 -35.77 -12.61 11.81
N HIS A 751 -36.04 -12.65 10.50
CA HIS A 751 -37.11 -13.45 9.91
C HIS A 751 -36.87 -14.96 10.15
N HIS A 752 -35.64 -15.44 9.99
CA HIS A 752 -35.26 -16.82 10.31
C HIS A 752 -35.44 -17.15 11.80
N VAL A 753 -34.97 -16.27 12.71
CA VAL A 753 -35.08 -16.48 14.17
C VAL A 753 -36.54 -16.44 14.65
N THR A 754 -37.36 -15.52 14.12
CA THR A 754 -38.79 -15.44 14.45
C THR A 754 -39.57 -16.64 13.90
N ALA A 755 -39.26 -17.11 12.68
CA ALA A 755 -39.85 -18.34 12.14
C ALA A 755 -39.50 -19.58 12.97
N ILE A 756 -38.25 -19.71 13.44
CA ILE A 756 -37.83 -20.78 14.36
C ILE A 756 -38.58 -20.69 15.69
N SER A 757 -38.70 -19.48 16.27
CA SER A 757 -39.43 -19.23 17.52
C SER A 757 -40.91 -19.62 17.40
N HIS A 758 -41.60 -19.21 16.33
CA HIS A 758 -42.99 -19.58 16.08
C HIS A 758 -43.16 -21.09 15.96
N LYS A 759 -42.34 -21.76 15.16
CA LYS A 759 -42.34 -23.23 14.97
C LYS A 759 -42.08 -23.99 16.28
N GLN A 760 -41.30 -23.41 17.19
CA GLN A 760 -41.07 -23.98 18.52
C GLN A 760 -42.29 -23.80 19.45
N GLN A 761 -42.95 -22.64 19.41
CA GLN A 761 -44.21 -22.41 20.14
C GLN A 761 -45.35 -23.33 19.63
N GLU A 762 -45.48 -23.51 18.32
CA GLU A 762 -46.42 -24.45 17.72
C GLU A 762 -46.19 -25.89 18.22
N HIS A 763 -44.94 -26.35 18.21
CA HIS A 763 -44.57 -27.68 18.69
C HIS A 763 -44.84 -27.87 20.20
N GLU A 764 -44.70 -26.82 21.02
CA GLU A 764 -45.18 -26.84 22.40
C GLU A 764 -46.70 -26.88 22.51
N SER A 765 -47.42 -26.13 21.66
CA SER A 765 -48.89 -26.11 21.67
C SER A 765 -49.48 -27.48 21.32
N GLU A 766 -48.91 -28.20 20.34
CA GLU A 766 -49.39 -29.54 19.99
C GLU A 766 -48.95 -30.59 21.03
N LYS A 767 -47.78 -30.44 21.69
CA LYS A 767 -47.45 -31.24 22.88
C LYS A 767 -48.51 -31.07 23.99
N LYS A 768 -48.91 -29.81 24.29
CA LYS A 768 -49.97 -29.50 25.26
C LYS A 768 -51.31 -30.13 24.83
N ARG A 769 -51.72 -29.98 23.56
CA ARG A 769 -52.89 -30.67 22.98
C ARG A 769 -52.83 -32.19 23.08
N GLN A 770 -51.67 -32.82 22.84
CA GLN A 770 -51.53 -34.28 22.96
C GLN A 770 -51.60 -34.77 24.41
N VAL A 771 -51.07 -34.00 25.38
CA VAL A 771 -51.27 -34.31 26.81
C VAL A 771 -52.75 -34.25 27.18
N GLU A 772 -53.47 -33.23 26.71
CA GLU A 772 -54.89 -33.08 27.03
C GLU A 772 -55.78 -34.13 26.33
N LYS A 773 -55.50 -34.46 25.05
CA LYS A 773 -56.11 -35.62 24.36
C LYS A 773 -55.86 -36.94 25.12
N LYS A 774 -54.66 -37.13 25.69
CA LYS A 774 -54.33 -38.32 26.52
C LYS A 774 -55.06 -38.31 27.88
N ARG A 775 -55.29 -37.14 28.49
CA ARG A 775 -56.12 -36.99 29.69
C ARG A 775 -57.59 -37.32 29.41
N GLN A 776 -58.16 -36.75 28.34
CA GLN A 776 -59.55 -37.01 27.93
C GLN A 776 -59.79 -38.50 27.67
N ARG A 777 -58.90 -39.20 26.96
CA ARG A 777 -58.99 -40.66 26.78
C ARG A 777 -59.01 -41.42 28.10
N LYS A 778 -58.07 -41.13 29.03
CA LYS A 778 -58.06 -41.75 30.37
C LYS A 778 -59.34 -41.46 31.18
N TRP A 779 -59.94 -40.29 31.02
CA TRP A 779 -61.23 -39.95 31.64
C TRP A 779 -62.40 -40.75 31.04
N GLN A 780 -62.42 -40.91 29.71
CA GLN A 780 -63.40 -41.73 29.00
C GLN A 780 -63.26 -43.22 29.35
N ASP A 781 -62.03 -43.74 29.41
CA ASP A 781 -61.75 -45.13 29.81
C ASP A 781 -62.21 -45.38 31.26
N LYS A 782 -62.00 -44.42 32.17
CA LYS A 782 -62.48 -44.53 33.55
C LYS A 782 -64.00 -44.52 33.62
N HIS A 783 -64.69 -43.67 32.84
CA HIS A 783 -66.16 -43.68 32.77
C HIS A 783 -66.70 -44.95 32.12
N ARG A 784 -66.08 -45.47 31.06
CA ARG A 784 -66.45 -46.75 30.44
C ARG A 784 -66.35 -47.91 31.44
N ARG A 785 -65.33 -47.93 32.32
CA ARG A 785 -65.21 -48.92 33.40
C ARG A 785 -66.26 -48.76 34.49
N ILE A 786 -66.60 -47.52 34.87
CA ILE A 786 -67.68 -47.24 35.84
C ILE A 786 -69.05 -47.66 35.28
N VAL A 787 -69.32 -47.39 34.00
CA VAL A 787 -70.55 -47.84 33.33
C VAL A 787 -70.59 -49.37 33.19
N GLY A 788 -69.47 -50.03 32.92
CA GLY A 788 -69.38 -51.50 32.96
C GLY A 788 -69.75 -52.07 34.33
N MET A 789 -69.19 -51.51 35.41
CA MET A 789 -69.51 -51.88 36.80
C MET A 789 -70.96 -51.59 37.23
N ILE A 790 -71.78 -50.94 36.39
CA ILE A 790 -73.22 -50.72 36.61
C ILE A 790 -74.08 -51.72 35.82
N VAL A 791 -73.50 -52.46 34.87
CA VAL A 791 -74.19 -53.46 34.02
C VAL A 791 -73.99 -54.89 34.52
N ASP A 792 -72.86 -55.18 35.20
CA ASP A 792 -72.54 -56.52 35.70
C ASP A 792 -73.31 -56.88 37.00
N ASN A 793 -74.65 -56.78 37.00
CA ASN A 793 -75.47 -57.11 38.17
C ASN A 793 -76.94 -57.51 37.87
N GLU A 794 -77.18 -58.32 36.82
CA GLU A 794 -78.40 -59.14 36.70
C GLU A 794 -78.08 -60.45 35.93
N GLU A 795 -78.73 -61.55 36.32
CA GLU A 795 -78.42 -62.96 35.98
C GLU A 795 -78.84 -63.34 34.53
N GLU A 796 -78.01 -63.98 33.71
CA GLU A 796 -77.56 -65.40 33.68
C GLU A 796 -78.38 -66.27 32.70
N SER A 797 -77.70 -66.94 31.74
CA SER A 797 -78.07 -68.27 31.20
C SER A 797 -77.01 -68.78 30.21
N GLU A 798 -76.43 -69.95 30.52
CA GLU A 798 -75.44 -70.66 29.70
C GLU A 798 -76.14 -71.72 28.79
N PRO A 799 -75.47 -72.36 27.80
CA PRO A 799 -74.54 -73.46 28.12
C PRO A 799 -73.27 -73.57 27.23
N LEU A 800 -72.26 -74.26 27.79
CA LEU A 800 -70.93 -74.53 27.20
C LEU A 800 -70.85 -75.74 26.24
N LEU A 801 -69.61 -75.94 25.74
CA LEU A 801 -68.96 -77.18 25.22
C LEU A 801 -68.80 -77.27 23.68
N PRO A 802 -67.71 -77.91 23.15
CA PRO A 802 -66.46 -77.16 22.98
C PRO A 802 -65.66 -77.51 21.67
N SER A 803 -64.53 -76.83 21.46
CA SER A 803 -63.29 -77.27 20.75
C SER A 803 -63.41 -77.98 19.37
N ARG A 804 -62.57 -77.67 18.37
CA ARG A 804 -61.09 -77.75 18.46
C ARG A 804 -60.42 -77.24 17.18
N ALA A 805 -59.28 -76.57 17.35
CA ALA A 805 -58.16 -76.31 16.41
C ALA A 805 -58.35 -76.44 14.88
N LEU A 806 -57.86 -75.41 14.18
CA LEU A 806 -56.69 -75.63 13.31
C LEU A 806 -55.81 -74.37 13.22
N SER A 807 -54.52 -74.56 13.47
CA SER A 807 -53.44 -73.57 13.39
C SER A 807 -52.54 -73.88 12.20
N VAL A 808 -51.92 -72.86 11.59
CA VAL A 808 -50.49 -72.85 11.19
C VAL A 808 -50.12 -71.46 10.67
N ASP A 809 -48.95 -70.98 11.06
CA ASP A 809 -48.50 -69.60 10.84
C ASP A 809 -47.79 -69.37 9.50
N ARG A 810 -47.89 -68.14 8.96
CA ARG A 810 -46.70 -67.39 8.51
C ARG A 810 -46.95 -65.88 8.41
N HIS A 811 -45.91 -65.12 8.74
CA HIS A 811 -45.93 -63.66 8.83
C HIS A 811 -46.14 -62.94 7.48
N ILE A 812 -47.06 -61.97 7.44
CA ILE A 812 -46.92 -60.76 6.61
C ILE A 812 -47.39 -59.53 7.41
N SER A 813 -46.44 -58.69 7.82
CA SER A 813 -46.52 -57.21 7.79
C SER A 813 -45.21 -56.63 8.35
N GLY A 814 -44.64 -55.55 7.83
CA GLY A 814 -45.19 -54.64 6.82
C GLY A 814 -45.90 -53.42 7.43
N SER A 815 -45.35 -52.86 8.51
CA SER A 815 -45.79 -51.58 9.07
C SER A 815 -44.60 -50.84 9.68
N GLY A 816 -44.20 -49.73 9.06
CA GLY A 816 -43.30 -48.78 9.70
C GLY A 816 -44.02 -48.07 10.85
N ARG A 817 -43.34 -47.87 11.98
CA ARG A 817 -43.89 -47.18 13.15
C ARG A 817 -42.95 -46.07 13.61
N LEU A 818 -43.47 -44.85 13.74
CA LEU A 818 -42.78 -43.77 14.45
C LEU A 818 -42.58 -44.14 15.92
N ASN A 819 -41.49 -43.67 16.53
CA ASN A 819 -41.44 -43.24 17.93
C ASN A 819 -40.07 -42.56 18.24
N THR A 820 -40.04 -41.29 18.71
CA THR A 820 -39.80 -40.85 20.12
C THR A 820 -38.34 -40.98 20.62
N THR A 821 -37.76 -40.16 21.50
CA THR A 821 -38.14 -38.91 22.22
C THR A 821 -36.87 -38.27 22.82
N SER A 822 -36.94 -37.01 23.29
CA SER A 822 -35.89 -36.42 24.13
C SER A 822 -36.11 -36.66 25.63
N SER A 823 -35.07 -37.12 26.35
CA SER A 823 -34.66 -36.61 27.68
C SER A 823 -33.43 -37.36 28.23
N ARG A 824 -32.60 -36.67 29.05
CA ARG A 824 -31.46 -37.23 29.81
C ARG A 824 -31.87 -37.53 31.25
N VAL A 825 -31.39 -38.63 31.82
CA VAL A 825 -30.84 -38.77 33.20
C VAL A 825 -29.67 -39.79 33.13
N ALA A 826 -28.69 -39.72 34.03
CA ALA A 826 -27.40 -40.42 33.91
C ALA A 826 -27.20 -41.58 34.91
N SER A 827 -26.35 -42.56 34.55
CA SER A 827 -25.49 -43.32 35.50
C SER A 827 -24.28 -43.97 34.79
N LYS A 828 -23.07 -43.60 35.23
CA LYS A 828 -21.76 -44.32 35.30
C LYS A 828 -21.44 -45.64 34.55
N GLU A 829 -20.14 -45.75 34.23
CA GLU A 829 -19.28 -46.96 34.09
C GLU A 829 -19.49 -47.88 32.85
N ALA A 830 -18.46 -48.47 32.20
CA ALA A 830 -17.00 -48.22 32.19
C ALA A 830 -16.29 -48.89 30.97
N SER A 831 -15.04 -48.45 30.68
CA SER A 831 -13.91 -49.14 29.98
C SER A 831 -14.00 -49.67 28.52
N SER A 832 -12.93 -49.37 27.75
CA SER A 832 -12.25 -50.18 26.69
C SER A 832 -12.99 -50.58 25.39
N ASP A 833 -12.37 -50.63 24.19
CA ASP A 833 -11.06 -50.12 23.70
C ASP A 833 -10.95 -50.18 22.15
N THR A 834 -9.88 -49.57 21.59
CA THR A 834 -9.24 -49.82 20.26
C THR A 834 -9.99 -49.61 18.92
N ASP A 835 -9.63 -48.49 18.27
CA ASP A 835 -8.90 -48.38 16.98
C ASP A 835 -9.42 -48.84 15.60
N SER A 836 -9.09 -47.97 14.62
CA SER A 836 -8.69 -48.23 13.22
C SER A 836 -9.77 -48.54 12.15
N SER A 837 -9.59 -48.25 10.85
CA SER A 837 -8.72 -47.25 10.16
C SER A 837 -9.09 -47.17 8.67
N ALA A 838 -8.76 -46.04 8.04
CA ALA A 838 -8.65 -45.81 6.59
C ALA A 838 -9.94 -45.86 5.73
N ASP A 839 -10.01 -44.94 4.76
CA ASP A 839 -10.98 -44.89 3.66
C ASP A 839 -10.31 -44.21 2.45
N GLY A 840 -10.83 -44.43 1.24
CA GLY A 840 -10.34 -43.81 0.00
C GLY A 840 -10.75 -44.53 -1.29
N GLY A 841 -11.19 -43.76 -2.29
CA GLY A 841 -11.50 -44.25 -3.65
C GLY A 841 -12.30 -43.24 -4.47
N ASP A 842 -11.85 -42.97 -5.70
CA ASP A 842 -12.50 -42.08 -6.67
C ASP A 842 -13.81 -42.64 -7.26
N PHE A 843 -14.64 -41.76 -7.85
CA PHE A 843 -15.44 -41.95 -9.09
C PHE A 843 -16.14 -40.60 -9.40
N SER A 844 -15.77 -39.80 -10.41
CA SER A 844 -15.85 -39.93 -11.88
C SER A 844 -17.25 -39.69 -12.51
N SER A 845 -17.33 -38.60 -13.29
CA SER A 845 -18.13 -38.38 -14.52
C SER A 845 -19.62 -38.80 -14.61
N ASN A 846 -20.48 -37.85 -15.04
CA ASN A 846 -21.25 -38.06 -16.28
C ASN A 846 -21.72 -36.75 -16.93
N GLU A 847 -22.00 -36.78 -18.23
CA GLU A 847 -22.53 -35.68 -19.05
C GLU A 847 -24.07 -35.71 -19.14
N ASN A 848 -24.68 -34.62 -19.59
CA ASN A 848 -25.81 -34.68 -20.54
C ASN A 848 -26.09 -33.33 -21.20
N ASP A 849 -26.55 -33.41 -22.45
CA ASP A 849 -26.80 -32.27 -23.34
C ASP A 849 -28.25 -31.77 -23.28
N ASN A 850 -28.45 -30.50 -23.64
CA ASN A 850 -29.60 -29.95 -24.38
C ASN A 850 -29.49 -28.42 -24.40
N GLY A 851 -29.66 -27.80 -25.57
CA GLY A 851 -29.72 -26.33 -25.71
C GLY A 851 -30.82 -25.92 -26.66
N ASP A 852 -31.03 -24.60 -26.83
CA ASP A 852 -31.56 -24.08 -28.09
C ASP A 852 -31.17 -22.62 -28.41
N ASN A 853 -31.16 -22.35 -29.72
CA ASN A 853 -31.04 -21.10 -30.49
C ASN A 853 -30.94 -19.72 -29.80
N GLY A 854 -29.94 -18.95 -30.25
CA GLY A 854 -29.89 -17.48 -30.22
C GLY A 854 -28.87 -16.94 -31.24
N ALA A 855 -29.27 -16.07 -32.18
CA ALA A 855 -28.50 -15.83 -33.42
C ALA A 855 -28.01 -14.40 -33.64
N GLY A 856 -26.84 -14.27 -34.29
CA GLY A 856 -26.28 -13.02 -34.84
C GLY A 856 -25.03 -12.51 -34.10
N GLY A 857 -23.99 -12.00 -34.78
CA GLY A 857 -23.79 -11.97 -36.24
C GLY A 857 -22.62 -11.06 -36.66
N GLY A 858 -21.51 -11.66 -37.09
CA GLY A 858 -20.31 -10.96 -37.59
C GLY A 858 -19.27 -10.64 -36.50
N GLY A 859 -17.96 -10.63 -36.80
CA GLY A 859 -17.31 -10.98 -38.07
C GLY A 859 -15.93 -10.33 -38.20
N GLY A 860 -14.85 -11.04 -37.83
CA GLY A 860 -13.50 -10.45 -37.79
C GLY A 860 -12.35 -11.43 -37.53
N GLY A 861 -12.48 -12.69 -37.95
CA GLY A 861 -11.46 -13.72 -37.71
C GLY A 861 -10.34 -13.72 -38.75
N GLY A 862 -9.17 -13.21 -38.37
CA GLY A 862 -7.88 -13.53 -39.00
C GLY A 862 -6.93 -14.07 -37.94
N GLY A 863 -6.04 -15.03 -38.22
CA GLY A 863 -5.69 -15.62 -39.51
C GLY A 863 -4.26 -16.18 -39.48
N TRP A 864 -3.77 -16.56 -38.30
CA TRP A 864 -2.36 -16.85 -38.04
C TRP A 864 -1.98 -18.24 -38.53
N ARG A 865 -1.41 -18.33 -39.73
CA ARG A 865 -0.91 -19.58 -40.28
C ARG A 865 0.28 -19.38 -41.21
N TRP A 866 1.41 -20.00 -40.85
CA TRP A 866 2.67 -20.09 -41.60
C TRP A 866 3.48 -18.79 -41.78
N TRP A 867 4.81 -18.94 -41.72
CA TRP A 867 5.88 -18.33 -42.54
C TRP A 867 7.19 -18.39 -41.76
N TRP A 868 7.95 -19.47 -41.96
CA TRP A 868 9.35 -19.61 -41.54
C TRP A 868 10.12 -20.29 -42.68
N ARG A 869 10.71 -19.47 -43.56
CA ARG A 869 11.75 -19.85 -44.52
C ARG A 869 12.29 -18.60 -45.24
N ILE A 870 13.42 -18.10 -44.73
CA ILE A 870 14.60 -17.53 -45.42
C ILE A 870 15.69 -17.45 -44.34
#